data_AF-A0A2A2CZY9-F1
#
_entry.id   AF-A0A2A2CZY9-F1
#
_cell.length_a   1.000
_cell.length_b   1.000
_cell.length_c   1.000
_cell.angle_alpha   90.00
_cell.angle_beta   90.00
_cell.angle_gamma   90.00
#
_symmetry.space_group_name_H-M   'P 1'
#
loop_
_entity.id
_entity.type
_entity.pdbx_description
1 polymer ?
#
loop_
_entity_poly.entity_id
_entity_poly.type
_entity_poly.pdbx_seq_one_letter_code
_entity_poly.pdbx_strand_id
1 'polypeptide(L)'
;MLSVRVAEGDLPDLPAGVSVAAVNGPSSVVLSGEKTALEDLASDLAGREVRTSWLPVSHAFHSKLMDPMLEEFRRVASAVEFRAPRLAVVSNLTGELASGDDLRTADYWVRHAREAVRFADGVRAARAAGASVFLEIGPQAVLSGMAGHCFDGDPEAPFLVPALRRDRPETDTVIEALAALGVRGVDVDWAALHEGSGARRIDLPTYAFQRTRYWLGTPASGSRADARTGAETGREADDLWYRVTWHPAASGPTEPARPPGPWLLLAPDDPADAGLTAGVARELAVRGADVHTLLLPGGADRDTFVRLLREAGDAAARCARVLWQAPAEPGTADAVALLQALGEAGPHAAPLWIATRGAAAVTPGESPSPAGARLWGLGQVAAVELGHRWGGLVDLPADPTPAVLRTLGRAVAADTPTGADAPENQIAVRASGLHVRRVVPAPAPAVRHDRTPSGTFLITGGTGALGARVARRLARAGAPHLLLTGRRGPDAPGAAALAEELTALGAGVTVAACDVADREQLAALLAGIPGDRPLIAVLHAAGVLDDGVLDALTPRRIDAVLRAKVTAATHLDDLTAGLDLDAFVLFSSIVGVWGNGGQASYAAANAALDALAHRRRARGLRATSLAWGPWAGAGMAAGAGAAAAFARDGVEALDPERALDALDRAVRADETSVIVAAVDWAAFAGPSAPRGSWALFDGIPAVRAARSAAAGTARTARGTAPAVRGLEGERGAADAWLSERLPGRLSETERRRELLDLVRTEAALVLRRESAASVDPRAAFKAGGFDSLTVLELRNRLTAATGLALPSSLLFDYPDPTSLARHLHDELFGAGTDTGTGGAPGANGTAHRPGAGADEPIAIVGMACRYPGGAATPDALWDLLATGTDVISPFPSGRGWDVDGVHDPDPDAPGKTYVTQGGFLHDAGDFDAEFFGIGPREAAAMDPQQRLLLETSWEVLEDAGIVPDSLRGTRTGVFAGISQQDYAGRMHDSADKYGGHMLTGTLASVISGRVAYTLGLQGPALTVDTACSSSLVALHLAVQSLRRGECDL
;
A
#
# COMPACT_ATOMS: atom_id res chain seq x y z
N MET A 1 43.24 -40.23 3.51
CA MET A 1 42.25 -41.33 3.34
C MET A 1 41.46 -41.09 2.07
N LEU A 2 40.86 -42.13 1.49
CA LEU A 2 40.20 -42.08 0.18
C LEU A 2 38.75 -42.58 0.31
N SER A 3 37.77 -41.75 -0.04
CA SER A 3 36.36 -42.16 -0.19
C SER A 3 36.17 -42.77 -1.58
N VAL A 4 35.45 -43.90 -1.67
CA VAL A 4 35.25 -44.68 -2.89
C VAL A 4 33.77 -45.03 -3.03
N ARG A 5 33.19 -44.74 -4.19
CA ARG A 5 31.76 -44.99 -4.47
C ARG A 5 31.54 -46.39 -5.04
N VAL A 6 31.64 -47.41 -4.17
CA VAL A 6 31.43 -48.82 -4.51
C VAL A 6 30.95 -49.59 -3.26
N ALA A 7 30.34 -50.77 -3.44
CA ALA A 7 30.01 -51.65 -2.32
C ALA A 7 31.28 -52.30 -1.76
N GLU A 8 31.30 -52.64 -0.45
CA GLU A 8 32.46 -53.27 0.18
C GLU A 8 32.86 -54.59 -0.48
N GLY A 9 31.89 -55.42 -0.89
CA GLY A 9 32.13 -56.70 -1.55
C GLY A 9 32.65 -56.60 -2.99
N ASP A 10 32.53 -55.42 -3.60
CA ASP A 10 32.97 -55.15 -4.98
C ASP A 10 34.36 -54.47 -5.02
N LEU A 11 35.00 -54.27 -3.86
CA LEU A 11 36.36 -53.77 -3.79
C LEU A 11 37.36 -54.80 -4.35
N PRO A 12 38.39 -54.35 -5.09
CA PRO A 12 39.51 -55.21 -5.44
C PRO A 12 40.32 -55.61 -4.19
N ASP A 13 41.16 -56.64 -4.33
CA ASP A 13 42.09 -57.03 -3.28
C ASP A 13 42.96 -55.84 -2.83
N LEU A 14 42.87 -55.50 -1.55
CA LEU A 14 43.55 -54.32 -1.02
C LEU A 14 45.06 -54.57 -0.88
N PRO A 15 45.91 -53.61 -1.31
CA PRO A 15 47.35 -53.75 -1.19
C PRO A 15 47.79 -53.77 0.28
N ALA A 16 48.95 -54.35 0.54
CA ALA A 16 49.55 -54.37 1.88
C ALA A 16 49.70 -52.94 2.41
N GLY A 17 49.17 -52.68 3.61
CA GLY A 17 49.19 -51.35 4.23
C GLY A 17 47.95 -50.49 4.00
N VAL A 18 46.98 -50.95 3.19
CA VAL A 18 45.65 -50.34 3.05
C VAL A 18 44.60 -51.15 3.80
N SER A 19 43.61 -50.50 4.38
CA SER A 19 42.51 -51.09 5.12
C SER A 19 41.20 -50.36 4.79
N VAL A 20 40.07 -51.05 4.91
CA VAL A 20 38.76 -50.39 4.95
C VAL A 20 38.67 -49.66 6.28
N ALA A 21 38.49 -48.35 6.22
CA ALA A 21 38.33 -47.50 7.39
C ALA A 21 36.86 -47.36 7.81
N ALA A 22 35.95 -47.31 6.84
CA ALA A 22 34.52 -47.16 7.10
C ALA A 22 33.68 -47.71 5.94
N VAL A 23 32.51 -48.26 6.29
CA VAL A 23 31.42 -48.61 5.38
C VAL A 23 30.27 -47.66 5.66
N ASN A 24 30.16 -46.63 4.81
CA ASN A 24 29.29 -45.47 5.01
C ASN A 24 27.93 -45.60 4.32
N GLY A 25 27.80 -46.51 3.37
CA GLY A 25 26.54 -46.82 2.68
C GLY A 25 26.69 -48.03 1.76
N PRO A 26 25.60 -48.52 1.15
CA PRO A 26 25.63 -49.68 0.26
C PRO A 26 26.57 -49.53 -0.95
N SER A 27 26.89 -48.29 -1.35
CA SER A 27 27.84 -47.97 -2.43
C SER A 27 28.87 -46.92 -2.01
N SER A 28 29.24 -46.87 -0.73
CA SER A 28 30.15 -45.85 -0.18
C SER A 28 31.05 -46.43 0.90
N VAL A 29 32.35 -46.50 0.62
CA VAL A 29 33.39 -47.02 1.53
C VAL A 29 34.55 -46.03 1.62
N VAL A 30 35.27 -46.05 2.74
CA VAL A 30 36.48 -45.24 2.94
C VAL A 30 37.67 -46.16 3.14
N LEU A 31 38.77 -45.89 2.44
CA LEU A 31 40.04 -46.60 2.55
C LEU A 31 41.08 -45.72 3.26
N SER A 32 41.89 -46.33 4.10
CA SER A 32 43.00 -45.70 4.81
C SER A 32 44.26 -46.56 4.73
N GLY A 33 45.41 -45.91 4.64
CA GLY A 33 46.68 -46.60 4.45
C GLY A 33 47.77 -45.65 4.01
N GLU A 34 48.88 -46.23 3.55
CA GLU A 34 50.00 -45.46 3.00
C GLU A 34 49.58 -44.65 1.77
N LYS A 35 50.08 -43.42 1.66
CA LYS A 35 49.64 -42.46 0.64
C LYS A 35 49.88 -42.98 -0.78
N THR A 36 51.07 -43.51 -1.05
CA THR A 36 51.46 -44.05 -2.36
C THR A 36 50.58 -45.24 -2.76
N ALA A 37 50.32 -46.16 -1.82
CA ALA A 37 49.43 -47.30 -2.07
C ALA A 37 47.98 -46.87 -2.35
N LEU A 38 47.49 -45.81 -1.69
CA LEU A 38 46.17 -45.23 -1.97
C LEU A 38 46.13 -44.48 -3.31
N GLU A 39 47.21 -43.83 -3.73
CA GLU A 39 47.33 -43.17 -5.04
C GLU A 39 47.28 -44.19 -6.18
N ASP A 40 48.01 -45.30 -6.06
CA ASP A 40 47.99 -46.39 -7.04
C ASP A 40 46.59 -47.03 -7.13
N LEU A 41 45.97 -47.31 -5.98
CA LEU A 41 44.62 -47.87 -5.92
C LEU A 41 43.57 -46.90 -6.47
N ALA A 42 43.70 -45.59 -6.22
CA ALA A 42 42.81 -44.58 -6.80
C ALA A 42 42.92 -44.55 -8.33
N SER A 43 44.12 -44.75 -8.88
CA SER A 43 44.36 -44.84 -10.32
C SER A 43 43.72 -46.09 -10.94
N ASP A 44 43.88 -47.26 -10.32
CA ASP A 44 43.22 -48.51 -10.77
C ASP A 44 41.69 -48.38 -10.74
N LEU A 45 41.14 -47.83 -9.65
CA LEU A 45 39.70 -47.61 -9.50
C LEU A 45 39.16 -46.61 -10.53
N ALA A 46 39.91 -45.55 -10.85
CA ALA A 46 39.55 -44.61 -11.90
C ALA A 46 39.53 -45.28 -13.28
N GLY A 47 40.45 -46.20 -13.56
CA GLY A 47 40.45 -47.03 -14.77
C GLY A 47 39.25 -47.96 -14.90
N ARG A 48 38.58 -48.28 -13.78
CA ARG A 48 37.32 -49.05 -13.69
C ARG A 48 36.08 -48.17 -13.60
N GLU A 49 36.21 -46.87 -13.87
CA GLU A 49 35.13 -45.86 -13.78
C GLU A 49 34.52 -45.70 -12.38
N VAL A 50 35.22 -46.14 -11.33
CA VAL A 50 34.79 -45.97 -9.93
C VAL A 50 35.21 -44.59 -9.45
N ARG A 51 34.23 -43.81 -8.95
CA ARG A 51 34.49 -42.47 -8.44
C ARG A 51 35.20 -42.52 -7.09
N THR A 52 36.28 -41.76 -6.96
CA THR A 52 37.05 -41.62 -5.72
C THR A 52 37.18 -40.14 -5.32
N SER A 53 37.34 -39.87 -4.02
CA SER A 53 37.51 -38.53 -3.47
C SER A 53 38.45 -38.55 -2.27
N TRP A 54 39.44 -37.65 -2.25
CA TRP A 54 40.39 -37.56 -1.15
C TRP A 54 39.78 -36.87 0.06
N LEU A 55 39.94 -37.47 1.24
CA LEU A 55 39.51 -36.89 2.51
C LEU A 55 40.68 -36.12 3.14
N PRO A 56 40.46 -34.87 3.61
CA PRO A 56 41.51 -34.00 4.15
C PRO A 56 41.90 -34.40 5.58
N VAL A 57 42.53 -35.57 5.71
CA VAL A 57 42.97 -36.14 7.00
C VAL A 57 44.42 -36.57 6.89
N SER A 58 45.21 -36.19 7.90
CA SER A 58 46.66 -36.40 7.94
C SER A 58 47.09 -37.79 8.40
N HIS A 59 46.16 -38.59 8.94
CA HIS A 59 46.45 -39.90 9.52
C HIS A 59 45.57 -41.01 8.92
N ALA A 60 46.09 -42.23 8.87
CA ALA A 60 45.39 -43.41 8.39
C ALA A 60 44.63 -44.11 9.53
N PHE A 61 43.63 -43.41 10.09
CA PHE A 61 42.76 -43.97 11.13
C PHE A 61 42.04 -45.23 10.63
N HIS A 62 41.69 -46.14 11.55
CA HIS A 62 41.03 -47.41 11.22
C HIS A 62 41.83 -48.27 10.22
N SER A 63 43.15 -48.36 10.42
CA SER A 63 44.06 -49.14 9.57
C SER A 63 45.18 -49.79 10.35
N LYS A 64 45.92 -50.70 9.70
CA LYS A 64 47.16 -51.29 10.26
C LYS A 64 48.21 -50.28 10.71
N LEU A 65 48.21 -49.07 10.14
CA LEU A 65 49.14 -48.01 10.54
C LEU A 65 48.84 -47.45 11.95
N MET A 66 47.72 -47.82 12.56
CA MET A 66 47.41 -47.51 13.95
C MET A 66 48.15 -48.43 14.94
N ASP A 67 48.62 -49.61 14.52
CA ASP A 67 49.21 -50.63 15.42
C ASP A 67 50.28 -50.08 16.39
N PRO A 68 51.22 -49.19 15.96
CA PRO A 68 52.26 -48.68 16.86
C PRO A 68 51.74 -47.89 18.07
N MET A 69 50.57 -47.24 17.96
CA MET A 69 50.02 -46.42 19.04
C MET A 69 49.06 -47.18 19.96
N LEU A 70 48.58 -48.37 19.57
CA LEU A 70 47.49 -49.06 20.26
C LEU A 70 47.81 -49.43 21.71
N GLU A 71 49.07 -49.75 22.02
CA GLU A 71 49.46 -50.10 23.39
C GLU A 71 49.46 -48.88 24.33
N GLU A 72 49.91 -47.72 23.84
CA GLU A 72 49.85 -46.49 24.61
C GLU A 72 48.40 -46.03 24.82
N PHE A 73 47.56 -46.14 23.79
CA PHE A 73 46.14 -45.84 23.91
C PHE A 73 45.39 -46.82 24.80
N ARG A 74 45.76 -48.11 24.79
CA ARG A 74 45.24 -49.08 25.77
C ARG A 74 45.52 -48.64 27.19
N ARG A 75 46.73 -48.14 27.47
CA ARG A 75 47.09 -47.62 28.80
C ARG A 75 46.22 -46.43 29.21
N VAL A 76 45.98 -45.50 28.29
CA VAL A 76 45.10 -44.33 28.53
C VAL A 76 43.64 -44.77 28.72
N ALA A 77 43.11 -45.60 27.82
CA ALA A 77 41.75 -46.10 27.89
C ALA A 77 41.49 -46.91 29.16
N SER A 78 42.49 -47.66 29.65
CA SER A 78 42.40 -48.42 30.90
C SER A 78 42.33 -47.55 32.15
N ALA A 79 42.65 -46.26 32.06
CA ALA A 79 42.51 -45.30 33.16
C ALA A 79 41.10 -44.69 33.24
N VAL A 80 40.24 -44.96 32.26
CA VAL A 80 38.85 -44.47 32.22
C VAL A 80 37.92 -45.50 32.85
N GLU A 81 37.03 -45.04 33.73
CA GLU A 81 35.96 -45.89 34.29
C GLU A 81 34.82 -46.02 33.27
N PHE A 82 34.60 -47.24 32.74
CA PHE A 82 33.49 -47.50 31.83
C PHE A 82 32.25 -48.05 32.56
N ARG A 83 31.08 -47.50 32.22
CA ARG A 83 29.78 -47.90 32.77
C ARG A 83 28.88 -48.43 31.66
N ALA A 84 27.90 -49.26 32.03
CA ALA A 84 26.88 -49.71 31.09
C ALA A 84 26.15 -48.48 30.51
N PRO A 85 25.91 -48.47 29.19
CA PRO A 85 25.19 -47.37 28.56
C PRO A 85 23.75 -47.35 29.05
N ARG A 86 23.23 -46.15 29.31
CA ARG A 86 21.84 -45.94 29.75
C ARG A 86 20.84 -45.97 28.58
N LEU A 87 21.34 -45.79 27.37
CA LEU A 87 20.60 -45.85 26.12
C LEU A 87 21.14 -47.01 25.29
N ALA A 88 20.30 -47.58 24.43
CA ALA A 88 20.78 -48.55 23.45
C ALA A 88 21.83 -47.89 22.55
N VAL A 89 22.99 -48.52 22.41
CA VAL A 89 24.08 -48.05 21.56
C VAL A 89 24.29 -49.07 20.46
N VAL A 90 24.33 -48.61 19.21
CA VAL A 90 24.77 -49.45 18.10
C VAL A 90 26.29 -49.36 18.02
N SER A 91 26.96 -50.50 18.03
CA SER A 91 28.41 -50.53 17.92
C SER A 91 28.85 -50.17 16.51
N ASN A 92 29.64 -49.11 16.39
CA ASN A 92 30.32 -48.75 15.15
C ASN A 92 31.36 -49.79 14.71
N LEU A 93 31.68 -50.78 15.55
CA LEU A 93 32.61 -51.85 15.22
C LEU A 93 31.91 -53.06 14.62
N THR A 94 30.79 -53.50 15.22
CA THR A 94 30.05 -54.68 14.76
C THR A 94 28.90 -54.34 13.82
N GLY A 95 28.40 -53.10 13.82
CA GLY A 95 27.19 -52.71 13.09
C GLY A 95 25.90 -53.21 13.75
N GLU A 96 25.96 -53.72 14.98
CA GLU A 96 24.84 -54.30 15.70
C GLU A 96 24.59 -53.57 17.04
N LEU A 97 23.43 -53.78 17.67
CA LEU A 97 23.18 -53.30 19.03
C LEU A 97 24.24 -53.88 19.98
N ALA A 98 24.99 -53.00 20.62
CA ALA A 98 26.08 -53.40 21.49
C ALA A 98 25.54 -54.15 22.72
N SER A 99 26.16 -55.28 23.05
CA SER A 99 25.96 -55.87 24.37
C SER A 99 26.51 -54.89 25.41
N GLY A 100 25.81 -54.71 26.52
CA GLY A 100 26.19 -53.74 27.56
C GLY A 100 27.59 -53.99 28.14
N ASP A 101 28.17 -55.17 27.93
CA ASP A 101 29.47 -55.58 28.45
C ASP A 101 30.64 -55.27 27.49
N ASP A 102 30.43 -55.28 26.18
CA ASP A 102 31.50 -55.06 25.20
C ASP A 102 32.08 -53.64 25.29
N LEU A 103 31.23 -52.63 25.38
CA LEU A 103 31.61 -51.21 25.46
C LEU A 103 32.32 -50.83 26.76
N ARG A 104 32.32 -51.74 27.75
CA ARG A 104 32.83 -51.48 29.11
C ARG A 104 34.31 -51.83 29.29
N THR A 105 34.98 -52.18 28.19
CA THR A 105 36.38 -52.59 28.21
C THR A 105 37.23 -51.62 27.40
N ALA A 106 38.45 -51.36 27.89
CA ALA A 106 39.43 -50.59 27.13
C ALA A 106 39.74 -51.26 25.77
N ASP A 107 39.70 -52.59 25.71
CA ASP A 107 39.96 -53.37 24.50
C ASP A 107 38.97 -53.07 23.38
N TYR A 108 37.69 -52.83 23.68
CA TYR A 108 36.72 -52.39 22.67
C TYR A 108 37.17 -51.10 21.98
N TRP A 109 37.59 -50.10 22.74
CA TRP A 109 37.99 -48.80 22.21
C TRP A 109 39.31 -48.88 21.45
N VAL A 110 40.24 -49.71 21.91
CA VAL A 110 41.49 -50.00 21.19
C VAL A 110 41.21 -50.65 19.84
N ARG A 111 40.29 -51.62 19.80
CA ARG A 111 39.82 -52.23 18.55
C ARG A 111 39.12 -51.22 17.66
N HIS A 112 38.23 -50.41 18.21
CA HIS A 112 37.51 -49.37 17.45
C HIS A 112 38.46 -48.35 16.80
N ALA A 113 39.58 -48.00 17.44
CA ALA A 113 40.59 -47.11 16.84
C ALA A 113 41.31 -47.72 15.62
N ARG A 114 41.28 -49.04 15.48
CA ARG A 114 42.03 -49.84 14.51
C ARG A 114 41.17 -50.44 13.40
N GLU A 115 40.01 -50.96 13.75
CA GLU A 115 39.08 -51.69 12.87
C GLU A 115 38.09 -50.71 12.20
N ALA A 116 37.43 -51.18 11.14
CA ALA A 116 36.55 -50.36 10.30
C ALA A 116 35.28 -49.90 11.02
N VAL A 117 34.81 -48.70 10.71
CA VAL A 117 33.52 -48.17 11.17
C VAL A 117 32.37 -48.71 10.30
N ARG A 118 31.45 -49.48 10.89
CA ARG A 118 30.28 -50.11 10.25
C ARG A 118 29.04 -49.20 10.30
N PHE A 119 29.14 -47.97 9.77
CA PHE A 119 28.06 -46.98 9.87
C PHE A 119 26.77 -47.42 9.17
N ALA A 120 26.86 -47.91 7.92
CA ALA A 120 25.69 -48.35 7.16
C ALA A 120 24.94 -49.50 7.83
N ASP A 121 25.70 -50.48 8.36
CA ASP A 121 25.13 -51.60 9.10
C ASP A 121 24.47 -51.11 10.39
N GLY A 122 25.11 -50.17 11.09
CA GLY A 122 24.57 -49.62 12.31
C GLY A 122 23.26 -48.84 12.13
N VAL A 123 23.14 -48.06 11.06
CA VAL A 123 21.88 -47.37 10.69
C VAL A 123 20.77 -48.38 10.40
N ARG A 124 21.07 -49.48 9.71
CA ARG A 124 20.10 -50.56 9.45
C ARG A 124 19.72 -51.32 10.71
N ALA A 125 20.67 -51.60 11.60
CA ALA A 125 20.40 -52.25 12.88
C ALA A 125 19.50 -51.39 13.77
N ALA A 126 19.72 -50.07 13.80
CA ALA A 126 18.82 -49.14 14.50
C ALA A 126 17.40 -49.16 13.90
N ARG A 127 17.26 -49.20 12.57
CA ARG A 127 15.96 -49.33 11.91
C ARG A 127 15.28 -50.66 12.25
N ALA A 128 16.02 -51.76 12.19
CA ALA A 128 15.51 -53.09 12.56
C ALA A 128 15.10 -53.18 14.04
N ALA A 129 15.74 -52.40 14.92
CA ALA A 129 15.37 -52.25 16.32
C ALA A 129 14.14 -51.35 16.56
N GLY A 130 13.53 -50.81 15.50
CA GLY A 130 12.29 -50.03 15.56
C GLY A 130 12.46 -48.52 15.44
N ALA A 131 13.67 -48.00 15.20
CA ALA A 131 13.86 -46.58 14.99
C ALA A 131 13.19 -46.13 13.67
N SER A 132 12.22 -45.22 13.76
CA SER A 132 11.54 -44.61 12.62
C SER A 132 12.02 -43.18 12.32
N VAL A 133 12.79 -42.58 13.24
CA VAL A 133 13.31 -41.22 13.15
C VAL A 133 14.78 -41.21 13.58
N PHE A 134 15.66 -40.55 12.81
CA PHE A 134 17.06 -40.34 13.16
C PHE A 134 17.34 -38.84 13.25
N LEU A 135 17.88 -38.42 14.39
CA LEU A 135 18.35 -37.05 14.63
C LEU A 135 19.88 -37.02 14.55
N GLU A 136 20.43 -36.23 13.65
CA GLU A 136 21.88 -35.95 13.59
C GLU A 136 22.21 -34.74 14.45
N ILE A 137 23.07 -34.95 15.45
CA ILE A 137 23.65 -33.89 16.27
C ILE A 137 25.06 -33.61 15.75
N GLY A 138 25.19 -32.52 14.99
CA GLY A 138 26.46 -32.08 14.42
C GLY A 138 26.30 -30.72 13.75
N PRO A 139 27.40 -30.03 13.42
CA PRO A 139 27.36 -28.69 12.83
C PRO A 139 26.80 -28.68 11.39
N GLN A 140 26.59 -29.85 10.79
CA GLN A 140 26.17 -30.07 9.39
C GLN A 140 25.33 -31.34 9.29
N ALA A 141 24.68 -31.54 8.13
CA ALA A 141 23.81 -32.68 7.82
C ALA A 141 24.53 -33.81 7.05
N VAL A 142 25.73 -34.21 7.49
CA VAL A 142 26.56 -35.18 6.74
C VAL A 142 26.04 -36.62 6.94
N LEU A 143 25.79 -37.00 8.19
CA LEU A 143 25.35 -38.35 8.55
C LEU A 143 23.92 -38.62 8.07
N SER A 144 23.04 -37.61 8.07
CA SER A 144 21.68 -37.69 7.54
C SER A 144 21.71 -38.00 6.04
N GLY A 145 22.58 -37.34 5.27
CA GLY A 145 22.75 -37.65 3.85
C GLY A 145 23.23 -39.09 3.62
N MET A 146 24.22 -39.54 4.41
CA MET A 146 24.72 -40.91 4.34
C MET A 146 23.69 -41.96 4.76
N ALA A 147 22.91 -41.69 5.81
CA ALA A 147 21.85 -42.56 6.29
C ALA A 147 20.73 -42.71 5.25
N GLY A 148 20.37 -41.64 4.54
CA GLY A 148 19.38 -41.68 3.46
C GLY A 148 19.73 -42.70 2.38
N HIS A 149 20.98 -42.71 1.94
CA HIS A 149 21.48 -43.68 0.96
C HIS A 149 21.42 -45.15 1.41
N CYS A 150 21.26 -45.41 2.71
CA CYS A 150 21.09 -46.78 3.20
C CYS A 150 19.69 -47.35 2.90
N PHE A 151 18.72 -46.49 2.56
CA PHE A 151 17.31 -46.80 2.35
C PHE A 151 16.78 -46.27 1.00
N ASP A 152 17.65 -45.98 0.03
CA ASP A 152 17.24 -45.52 -1.30
C ASP A 152 16.26 -46.53 -1.94
N GLY A 153 15.04 -46.07 -2.28
CA GLY A 153 13.99 -46.89 -2.88
C GLY A 153 13.12 -47.69 -1.90
N ASP A 154 13.34 -47.56 -0.58
CA ASP A 154 12.49 -48.16 0.45
C ASP A 154 11.28 -47.25 0.77
N PRO A 155 10.03 -47.70 0.56
CA PRO A 155 8.83 -46.92 0.90
C PRO A 155 8.68 -46.70 2.41
N GLU A 156 9.34 -47.51 3.25
CA GLU A 156 9.32 -47.45 4.71
C GLU A 156 10.61 -46.83 5.30
N ALA A 157 11.31 -46.02 4.49
CA ALA A 157 12.53 -45.33 4.89
C ALA A 157 12.29 -44.44 6.13
N PRO A 158 13.24 -44.42 7.09
CA PRO A 158 13.08 -43.63 8.29
C PRO A 158 13.22 -42.13 8.02
N PHE A 159 12.61 -41.31 8.86
CA PHE A 159 12.69 -39.85 8.76
C PHE A 159 14.02 -39.34 9.31
N LEU A 160 14.74 -38.51 8.56
CA LEU A 160 16.09 -38.04 8.90
C LEU A 160 16.06 -36.54 9.19
N VAL A 161 16.55 -36.14 10.36
CA VAL A 161 16.51 -34.76 10.84
C VAL A 161 17.91 -34.30 11.22
N PRO A 162 18.52 -33.35 10.48
CA PRO A 162 19.75 -32.72 10.94
C PRO A 162 19.45 -31.57 11.90
N ALA A 163 20.17 -31.51 13.03
CA ALA A 163 20.00 -30.44 14.01
C ALA A 163 20.53 -29.08 13.51
N LEU A 164 21.62 -29.07 12.73
CA LEU A 164 22.24 -27.85 12.20
C LEU A 164 22.66 -28.00 10.73
N ARG A 165 22.81 -26.85 10.05
CA ARG A 165 23.32 -26.76 8.67
C ARG A 165 24.28 -25.57 8.55
N ARG A 166 25.38 -25.75 7.81
CA ARG A 166 26.50 -24.78 7.70
C ARG A 166 26.07 -23.37 7.28
N ASP A 167 25.01 -23.25 6.48
CA ASP A 167 24.57 -22.01 5.84
C ASP A 167 23.23 -21.49 6.39
N ARG A 168 22.86 -21.87 7.62
CA ARG A 168 21.63 -21.42 8.28
C ARG A 168 21.87 -21.01 9.73
N PRO A 169 21.08 -20.08 10.30
CA PRO A 169 21.15 -19.74 11.71
C PRO A 169 20.92 -20.98 12.61
N GLU A 170 21.75 -21.15 13.63
CA GLU A 170 21.71 -22.32 14.51
C GLU A 170 20.39 -22.39 15.29
N THR A 171 19.90 -21.26 15.79
CA THR A 171 18.61 -21.19 16.51
C THR A 171 17.45 -21.65 15.63
N ASP A 172 17.38 -21.17 14.39
CA ASP A 172 16.29 -21.48 13.48
C ASP A 172 16.32 -22.97 13.11
N THR A 173 17.50 -23.52 12.83
CA THR A 173 17.65 -24.93 12.45
C THR A 173 17.35 -25.90 13.59
N VAL A 174 17.71 -25.55 14.83
CA VAL A 174 17.34 -26.36 16.00
C VAL A 174 15.83 -26.32 16.24
N ILE A 175 15.19 -25.15 16.11
CA ILE A 175 13.73 -25.04 16.25
C ILE A 175 13.01 -25.81 15.13
N GLU A 176 13.46 -25.69 13.88
CA GLU A 176 12.96 -26.48 12.74
C GLU A 176 13.11 -27.98 12.99
N ALA A 177 14.26 -28.43 13.51
CA ALA A 177 14.51 -29.83 13.84
C ALA A 177 13.56 -30.33 14.93
N LEU A 178 13.40 -29.60 16.03
CA LEU A 178 12.46 -29.93 17.11
C LEU A 178 11.01 -29.96 16.61
N ALA A 179 10.61 -29.02 15.74
CA ALA A 179 9.29 -29.01 15.12
C ALA A 179 9.07 -30.23 14.22
N ALA A 180 10.06 -30.58 13.38
CA ALA A 180 10.00 -31.76 12.53
C ALA A 180 9.89 -33.07 13.33
N LEU A 181 10.57 -33.16 14.47
CA LEU A 181 10.42 -34.27 15.41
C LEU A 181 9.00 -34.32 16.00
N GLY A 182 8.46 -33.19 16.46
CA GLY A 182 7.11 -33.09 17.02
C GLY A 182 6.01 -33.47 16.02
N VAL A 183 6.10 -33.03 14.77
CA VAL A 183 5.16 -33.39 13.69
C VAL A 183 5.18 -34.89 13.38
N ARG A 184 6.32 -35.56 13.60
CA ARG A 184 6.46 -37.02 13.45
C ARG A 184 6.07 -37.81 14.70
N GLY A 185 5.49 -37.15 15.70
CA GLY A 185 4.99 -37.79 16.91
C GLY A 185 6.08 -38.11 17.94
N VAL A 186 7.28 -37.54 17.80
CA VAL A 186 8.30 -37.61 18.86
C VAL A 186 7.88 -36.68 20.00
N ASP A 187 7.91 -37.19 21.23
CA ASP A 187 7.59 -36.40 22.42
C ASP A 187 8.70 -35.39 22.72
N VAL A 188 8.47 -34.14 22.34
CA VAL A 188 9.39 -33.02 22.55
C VAL A 188 8.92 -32.23 23.76
N ASP A 189 9.81 -32.04 24.74
CA ASP A 189 9.56 -31.18 25.89
C ASP A 189 9.66 -29.70 25.50
N TRP A 190 8.55 -29.17 24.99
CA TRP A 190 8.41 -27.76 24.64
C TRP A 190 8.50 -26.82 25.84
N ALA A 191 8.20 -27.32 27.06
CA ALA A 191 8.27 -26.50 28.27
C ALA A 191 9.74 -26.19 28.63
N ALA A 192 10.62 -27.18 28.51
CA ALA A 192 12.05 -27.01 28.71
C ALA A 192 12.68 -26.02 27.70
N LEU A 193 12.20 -26.00 26.45
CA LEU A 193 12.69 -25.05 25.44
C LEU A 193 12.35 -23.58 25.78
N HIS A 194 11.20 -23.36 26.42
CA HIS A 194 10.66 -22.02 26.66
C HIS A 194 10.86 -21.52 28.11
N GLU A 195 11.53 -22.28 28.96
CA GLU A 195 11.81 -21.90 30.35
C GLU A 195 12.55 -20.56 30.41
N GLY A 196 12.04 -19.60 31.19
CA GLY A 196 12.62 -18.27 31.35
C GLY A 196 12.40 -17.28 30.19
N SER A 197 11.76 -17.68 29.08
CA SER A 197 11.53 -16.81 27.91
C SER A 197 10.27 -15.94 27.99
N GLY A 198 9.33 -16.27 28.88
CA GLY A 198 8.01 -15.63 28.94
C GLY A 198 7.04 -16.05 27.81
N ALA A 199 7.43 -17.00 26.96
CA ALA A 199 6.58 -17.57 25.92
C ALA A 199 5.35 -18.28 26.52
N ARG A 200 4.21 -18.20 25.82
CA ARG A 200 2.96 -18.87 26.21
C ARG A 200 2.58 -19.89 25.14
N ARG A 201 2.24 -21.11 25.56
CA ARG A 201 1.64 -22.11 24.67
C ARG A 201 0.22 -21.67 24.34
N ILE A 202 -0.07 -21.55 23.06
CA ILE A 202 -1.42 -21.32 22.54
C ILE A 202 -1.89 -22.59 21.84
N ASP A 203 -3.16 -22.94 21.97
CA ASP A 203 -3.72 -24.04 21.19
C ASP A 203 -3.75 -23.63 19.72
N LEU A 204 -3.16 -24.44 18.85
CA LEU A 204 -3.39 -24.32 17.42
C LEU A 204 -4.80 -24.86 17.14
N PRO A 205 -5.66 -24.13 16.42
CA PRO A 205 -6.99 -24.63 16.10
C PRO A 205 -6.85 -25.95 15.31
N THR A 206 -7.57 -27.00 15.72
CA THR A 206 -7.70 -28.26 14.94
C THR A 206 -8.56 -28.10 13.69
N TYR A 207 -8.82 -26.85 13.30
CA TYR A 207 -9.77 -26.44 12.31
C TYR A 207 -9.14 -25.29 11.50
N ALA A 208 -9.11 -25.40 10.17
CA ALA A 208 -8.29 -24.52 9.33
C ALA A 208 -8.68 -23.03 9.41
N PHE A 209 -9.91 -22.73 9.85
CA PHE A 209 -10.47 -21.37 9.83
C PHE A 209 -10.95 -20.92 11.22
N GLN A 210 -10.40 -19.83 11.75
CA GLN A 210 -10.89 -19.14 12.94
C GLN A 210 -12.15 -18.33 12.61
N ARG A 211 -13.25 -19.05 12.38
CA ARG A 211 -14.49 -18.44 11.91
C ARG A 211 -15.06 -17.45 12.92
N THR A 212 -15.34 -16.25 12.44
CA THR A 212 -16.08 -15.22 13.15
C THR A 212 -17.43 -15.01 12.48
N ARG A 213 -18.46 -14.71 13.26
CA ARG A 213 -19.80 -14.45 12.73
C ARG A 213 -19.86 -13.08 12.03
N TYR A 214 -20.23 -13.11 10.76
CA TYR A 214 -20.47 -11.94 9.92
C TYR A 214 -21.91 -11.97 9.37
N TRP A 215 -22.77 -11.10 9.87
CA TRP A 215 -24.13 -10.94 9.35
C TRP A 215 -24.55 -9.48 9.39
N LEU A 216 -25.28 -9.05 8.36
CA LEU A 216 -25.80 -7.69 8.27
C LEU A 216 -26.66 -7.37 9.51
N GLY A 217 -26.31 -6.28 10.21
CA GLY A 217 -27.06 -5.78 11.37
C GLY A 217 -26.50 -6.15 12.74
N THR A 218 -25.49 -7.03 12.83
CA THR A 218 -24.86 -7.35 14.13
C THR A 218 -23.76 -6.33 14.47
N PRO A 219 -23.76 -5.67 15.64
CA PRO A 219 -22.60 -4.92 16.10
C PRO A 219 -21.46 -5.91 16.41
N ALA A 220 -20.31 -5.75 15.77
CA ALA A 220 -19.11 -6.51 16.14
C ALA A 220 -18.68 -6.08 17.56
N SER A 221 -19.00 -6.90 18.57
CA SER A 221 -18.48 -6.72 19.93
C SER A 221 -17.04 -7.23 19.97
N GLY A 222 -16.09 -6.34 19.72
CA GLY A 222 -14.66 -6.57 19.91
C GLY A 222 -14.10 -5.50 20.84
N SER A 223 -14.01 -5.86 22.13
CA SER A 223 -13.46 -5.07 23.23
C SER A 223 -12.09 -4.45 22.91
N ARG A 224 -12.05 -3.12 22.77
CA ARG A 224 -10.90 -2.27 23.07
C ARG A 224 -11.39 -0.88 23.49
N ALA A 225 -12.09 -0.84 24.60
CA ALA A 225 -12.43 0.38 25.33
C ALA A 225 -12.01 0.19 26.78
N ASP A 226 -10.74 0.42 27.07
CA ASP A 226 -10.30 0.98 28.36
C ASP A 226 -8.81 1.34 28.27
N ALA A 227 -8.55 2.60 27.90
CA ALA A 227 -7.37 3.38 28.25
C ALA A 227 -7.45 4.72 27.50
N ARG A 228 -8.27 5.65 27.99
CA ARG A 228 -8.19 7.11 27.77
C ARG A 228 -9.33 7.82 28.50
N THR A 229 -9.38 7.65 29.82
CA THR A 229 -10.08 8.58 30.71
C THR A 229 -8.99 9.27 31.54
N GLY A 230 -8.54 10.42 31.05
CA GLY A 230 -7.50 11.19 31.72
C GLY A 230 -6.92 12.29 30.84
N ALA A 231 -7.75 13.25 30.43
CA ALA A 231 -7.39 14.67 30.20
C ALA A 231 -8.50 15.38 29.39
N GLU A 232 -9.73 15.43 29.90
CA GLU A 232 -10.69 16.45 29.47
C GLU A 232 -10.78 17.51 30.55
N THR A 233 -9.81 18.43 30.51
CA THR A 233 -9.93 19.76 31.11
C THR A 233 -9.54 20.78 30.05
N GLY A 234 -10.57 21.37 29.41
CA GLY A 234 -10.54 22.66 28.73
C GLY A 234 -9.52 22.88 27.61
N ARG A 235 -9.84 22.48 26.37
CA ARG A 235 -9.35 23.19 25.18
C ARG A 235 -10.43 24.19 24.76
N GLU A 236 -10.19 25.48 24.97
CA GLU A 236 -11.10 26.56 24.59
C GLU A 236 -11.30 26.61 23.06
N ALA A 237 -12.38 27.28 22.62
CA ALA A 237 -12.80 27.36 21.21
C ALA A 237 -11.82 28.11 20.26
N ASP A 238 -10.68 28.58 20.76
CA ASP A 238 -9.75 29.47 20.05
C ASP A 238 -8.68 28.75 19.20
N ASP A 239 -8.54 27.42 19.30
CA ASP A 239 -7.47 26.65 18.63
C ASP A 239 -7.78 26.20 17.18
N LEU A 240 -8.93 26.59 16.61
CA LEU A 240 -9.37 26.15 15.27
C LEU A 240 -9.05 27.13 14.14
N TRP A 241 -8.63 28.35 14.48
CA TRP A 241 -8.60 29.48 13.56
C TRP A 241 -7.18 29.75 13.04
N TYR A 242 -7.04 29.78 11.71
CA TYR A 242 -5.77 30.09 11.06
C TYR A 242 -5.99 31.03 9.88
N ARG A 243 -4.92 31.65 9.40
CA ARG A 243 -4.95 32.45 8.18
C ARG A 243 -3.66 32.32 7.38
N VAL A 244 -3.76 32.61 6.10
CA VAL A 244 -2.59 32.83 5.24
C VAL A 244 -2.11 34.28 5.43
N THR A 245 -0.80 34.45 5.64
CA THR A 245 -0.11 35.73 5.68
C THR A 245 1.12 35.73 4.78
N TRP A 246 1.51 36.91 4.33
CA TRP A 246 2.73 37.14 3.57
C TRP A 246 3.69 37.95 4.43
N HIS A 247 4.84 37.37 4.75
CA HIS A 247 5.86 38.03 5.57
C HIS A 247 7.03 38.47 4.69
N PRO A 248 7.62 39.66 4.91
CA PRO A 248 8.89 40.01 4.28
C PRO A 248 9.97 38.97 4.62
N ALA A 249 10.75 38.54 3.64
CA ALA A 249 11.86 37.62 3.88
C ALA A 249 12.91 38.30 4.79
N ALA A 250 13.31 37.63 5.88
CA ALA A 250 14.20 38.18 6.91
C ALA A 250 15.62 38.51 6.39
N SER A 251 16.02 37.93 5.26
CA SER A 251 17.25 38.24 4.54
C SER A 251 16.92 38.16 3.05
N GLY A 252 17.21 39.22 2.29
CA GLY A 252 17.08 39.16 0.84
C GLY A 252 17.97 38.05 0.27
N PRO A 253 17.62 37.42 -0.86
CA PRO A 253 18.45 36.39 -1.45
C PRO A 253 19.85 36.95 -1.71
N THR A 254 20.85 36.38 -1.04
CA THR A 254 22.27 36.63 -1.33
C THR A 254 22.55 36.24 -2.78
N GLU A 255 23.33 37.05 -3.50
CA GLU A 255 23.66 36.73 -4.90
C GLU A 255 24.36 35.37 -4.99
N PRO A 256 23.76 34.38 -5.68
CA PRO A 256 24.49 33.16 -6.00
C PRO A 256 25.64 33.52 -6.95
N ALA A 257 26.85 33.01 -6.68
CA ALA A 257 28.04 33.30 -7.49
C ALA A 257 27.90 32.87 -8.96
N ARG A 258 27.07 31.85 -9.23
CA ARG A 258 26.56 31.43 -10.54
C ARG A 258 25.35 30.50 -10.35
N PRO A 259 24.24 30.65 -11.09
CA PRO A 259 23.12 29.71 -11.07
C PRO A 259 23.56 28.35 -11.65
N PRO A 260 23.02 27.23 -11.16
CA PRO A 260 23.39 25.90 -11.62
C PRO A 260 22.84 25.62 -13.03
N GLY A 261 23.72 25.16 -13.92
CA GLY A 261 23.39 24.51 -15.20
C GLY A 261 22.54 25.32 -16.19
N PRO A 262 22.12 24.69 -17.31
CA PRO A 262 21.19 25.28 -18.26
C PRO A 262 19.75 25.28 -17.72
N TRP A 263 18.95 26.25 -18.13
CA TRP A 263 17.59 26.52 -17.68
C TRP A 263 16.59 26.31 -18.81
N LEU A 264 15.46 25.68 -18.50
CA LEU A 264 14.31 25.63 -19.39
C LEU A 264 13.28 26.68 -18.96
N LEU A 265 13.09 27.71 -19.76
CA LEU A 265 12.01 28.69 -19.59
C LEU A 265 10.82 28.27 -20.45
N LEU A 266 9.75 27.81 -19.81
CA LEU A 266 8.48 27.53 -20.46
C LEU A 266 7.63 28.81 -20.41
N ALA A 267 7.27 29.36 -21.55
CA ALA A 267 6.54 30.62 -21.62
C ALA A 267 5.35 30.51 -22.59
N PRO A 268 4.26 31.25 -22.39
CA PRO A 268 3.13 31.24 -23.31
C PRO A 268 3.54 31.82 -24.67
N ASP A 269 3.03 31.22 -25.74
CA ASP A 269 3.10 31.76 -27.10
C ASP A 269 2.03 32.84 -27.31
N ASP A 270 2.11 33.91 -26.52
CA ASP A 270 1.20 35.06 -26.56
C ASP A 270 2.01 36.37 -26.74
N PRO A 271 1.73 37.17 -27.78
CA PRO A 271 2.34 38.48 -27.97
C PRO A 271 2.23 39.42 -26.76
N ALA A 272 1.16 39.32 -25.95
CA ALA A 272 0.99 40.10 -24.74
C ALA A 272 2.04 39.75 -23.66
N ASP A 273 2.59 38.54 -23.71
CA ASP A 273 3.57 38.03 -22.75
C ASP A 273 5.02 38.11 -23.24
N ALA A 274 5.25 38.38 -24.53
CA ALA A 274 6.58 38.42 -25.13
C ALA A 274 7.55 39.36 -24.39
N GLY A 275 7.09 40.53 -23.93
CA GLY A 275 7.89 41.48 -23.17
C GLY A 275 8.33 40.94 -21.81
N LEU A 276 7.44 40.23 -21.11
CA LEU A 276 7.73 39.57 -19.84
C LEU A 276 8.71 38.42 -20.04
N THR A 277 8.44 37.55 -21.03
CA THR A 277 9.27 36.40 -21.39
C THR A 277 10.70 36.83 -21.70
N ALA A 278 10.88 37.85 -22.53
CA ALA A 278 12.19 38.41 -22.84
C ALA A 278 12.87 39.01 -21.60
N GLY A 279 12.10 39.67 -20.72
CA GLY A 279 12.59 40.20 -19.45
C GLY A 279 13.10 39.11 -18.51
N VAL A 280 12.35 38.03 -18.33
CA VAL A 280 12.72 36.87 -17.49
C VAL A 280 13.96 36.18 -18.05
N ALA A 281 13.96 35.85 -19.36
CA ALA A 281 15.09 35.21 -20.02
C ALA A 281 16.37 36.04 -19.89
N ARG A 282 16.29 37.36 -20.08
CA ARG A 282 17.43 38.27 -19.92
C ARG A 282 17.98 38.27 -18.50
N GLU A 283 17.12 38.31 -17.49
CA GLU A 283 17.57 38.33 -16.10
C GLU A 283 18.23 37.03 -15.66
N LEU A 284 17.75 35.89 -16.15
CA LEU A 284 18.40 34.59 -15.95
C LEU A 284 19.76 34.55 -16.68
N ALA A 285 19.82 35.00 -17.94
CA ALA A 285 21.04 35.00 -18.74
C ALA A 285 22.15 35.91 -18.18
N VAL A 286 21.80 37.11 -17.68
CA VAL A 286 22.75 38.05 -17.05
C VAL A 286 23.46 37.42 -15.83
N ARG A 287 22.86 36.41 -15.21
CA ARG A 287 23.45 35.69 -14.07
C ARG A 287 24.34 34.52 -14.50
N GLY A 288 24.52 34.28 -15.79
CA GLY A 288 25.36 33.21 -16.32
C GLY A 288 24.64 31.87 -16.49
N ALA A 289 23.30 31.87 -16.48
CA ALA A 289 22.48 30.73 -16.90
C ALA A 289 22.41 30.65 -18.43
N ASP A 290 22.54 29.45 -18.97
CA ASP A 290 22.20 29.16 -20.37
C ASP A 290 20.69 28.89 -20.47
N VAL A 291 19.92 29.80 -21.07
CA VAL A 291 18.45 29.77 -21.02
C VAL A 291 17.88 29.30 -22.35
N HIS A 292 17.28 28.12 -22.35
CA HIS A 292 16.48 27.61 -23.46
C HIS A 292 15.01 28.00 -23.24
N THR A 293 14.44 28.81 -24.13
CA THR A 293 13.03 29.22 -24.04
C THR A 293 12.18 28.38 -24.98
N LEU A 294 11.16 27.73 -24.43
CA LEU A 294 10.15 26.99 -25.19
C LEU A 294 8.81 27.73 -25.10
N LEU A 295 8.28 28.12 -26.26
CA LEU A 295 6.97 28.77 -26.35
C LEU A 295 5.87 27.71 -26.37
N LEU A 296 4.89 27.89 -25.49
CA LEU A 296 3.80 26.96 -25.25
C LEU A 296 2.50 27.51 -25.87
N PRO A 297 1.90 26.83 -26.85
CA PRO A 297 0.61 27.21 -27.39
C PRO A 297 -0.49 27.07 -26.32
N GLY A 298 -1.40 28.05 -26.26
CA GLY A 298 -2.55 27.99 -25.35
C GLY A 298 -3.57 26.92 -25.77
N GLY A 299 -4.21 26.26 -24.80
CA GLY A 299 -5.21 25.21 -25.06
C GLY A 299 -4.64 23.92 -25.65
N ALA A 300 -3.32 23.74 -25.61
CA ALA A 300 -2.66 22.54 -26.12
C ALA A 300 -2.85 21.33 -25.20
N ASP A 301 -2.93 20.16 -25.81
CA ASP A 301 -3.03 18.88 -25.11
C ASP A 301 -1.65 18.34 -24.69
N ARG A 302 -1.69 17.26 -23.90
CA ARG A 302 -0.48 16.57 -23.40
C ARG A 302 0.44 16.16 -24.56
N ASP A 303 -0.09 15.59 -25.62
CA ASP A 303 0.70 15.07 -26.75
C ASP A 303 1.45 16.20 -27.47
N THR A 304 0.81 17.36 -27.60
CA THR A 304 1.45 18.55 -28.16
C THR A 304 2.60 19.04 -27.28
N PHE A 305 2.41 19.11 -25.96
CA PHE A 305 3.50 19.48 -25.05
C PHE A 305 4.64 18.46 -25.04
N VAL A 306 4.33 17.16 -25.08
CA VAL A 306 5.32 16.08 -25.19
C VAL A 306 6.14 16.23 -26.48
N ARG A 307 5.48 16.51 -27.61
CA ARG A 307 6.17 16.74 -28.89
C ARG A 307 7.11 17.95 -28.80
N LEU A 308 6.63 19.08 -28.27
CA LEU A 308 7.46 20.29 -28.12
C LEU A 308 8.68 20.07 -27.22
N LEU A 309 8.50 19.35 -26.10
CA LEU A 309 9.61 18.99 -25.21
C LEU A 309 10.62 18.05 -25.90
N ARG A 310 10.15 17.09 -26.71
CA ARG A 310 11.03 16.20 -27.49
C ARG A 310 11.75 16.93 -28.63
N GLU A 311 11.10 17.87 -29.30
CA GLU A 311 11.69 18.70 -30.36
C GLU A 311 12.79 19.63 -29.81
N ALA A 312 12.65 20.11 -28.57
CA ALA A 312 13.72 20.81 -27.86
C ALA A 312 14.95 19.91 -27.58
N GLY A 313 14.79 18.59 -27.67
CA GLY A 313 15.86 17.60 -27.70
C GLY A 313 16.75 17.59 -26.46
N ASP A 314 18.04 17.30 -26.68
CA ASP A 314 19.08 17.25 -25.64
C ASP A 314 19.18 18.55 -24.82
N ALA A 315 18.77 19.70 -25.37
CA ALA A 315 18.83 20.97 -24.67
C ALA A 315 17.86 20.99 -23.47
N ALA A 316 16.62 20.52 -23.65
CA ALA A 316 15.63 20.43 -22.57
C ALA A 316 15.98 19.33 -21.55
N ALA A 317 16.50 18.19 -22.01
CA ALA A 317 16.85 17.05 -21.15
C ALA A 317 18.04 17.32 -20.22
N ARG A 318 18.94 18.26 -20.58
CA ARG A 318 20.14 18.62 -19.79
C ARG A 318 19.90 19.77 -18.82
N CYS A 319 18.71 20.37 -18.80
CA CYS A 319 18.40 21.50 -17.93
C CYS A 319 18.47 21.09 -16.46
N ALA A 320 19.14 21.93 -15.65
CA ALA A 320 19.22 21.78 -14.21
C ALA A 320 18.02 22.41 -13.49
N ARG A 321 17.29 23.32 -14.15
CA ARG A 321 16.12 24.03 -13.59
C ARG A 321 15.07 24.25 -14.67
N VAL A 322 13.79 24.19 -14.28
CA VAL A 322 12.65 24.55 -15.14
C VAL A 322 11.88 25.69 -14.48
N LEU A 323 11.67 26.78 -15.22
CA LEU A 323 10.79 27.87 -14.82
C LEU A 323 9.64 27.95 -15.81
N TRP A 324 8.42 27.74 -15.31
CA TRP A 324 7.21 27.95 -16.08
C TRP A 324 6.61 29.33 -15.77
N GLN A 325 6.71 30.25 -16.72
CA GLN A 325 5.95 31.49 -16.74
C GLN A 325 4.52 31.18 -17.16
N ALA A 326 3.57 31.25 -16.25
CA ALA A 326 2.16 31.03 -16.56
C ALA A 326 1.57 32.21 -17.36
N PRO A 327 0.63 31.96 -18.29
CA PRO A 327 -0.16 33.01 -18.91
C PRO A 327 -1.00 33.77 -17.87
N ALA A 328 -1.59 34.91 -18.25
CA ALA A 328 -2.41 35.74 -17.33
C ALA A 328 -3.66 35.00 -16.85
N GLU A 329 -4.28 34.25 -17.76
CA GLU A 329 -5.49 33.46 -17.54
C GLU A 329 -5.21 31.98 -17.85
N PRO A 330 -4.50 31.27 -16.94
CA PRO A 330 -4.11 29.88 -17.19
C PRO A 330 -5.31 28.92 -17.16
N GLY A 331 -5.35 28.03 -18.14
CA GLY A 331 -6.21 26.85 -18.14
C GLY A 331 -5.70 25.80 -17.15
N THR A 332 -6.57 25.28 -16.30
CA THR A 332 -6.18 24.22 -15.34
C THR A 332 -5.94 22.88 -16.03
N ALA A 333 -6.69 22.58 -17.09
CA ALA A 333 -6.45 21.38 -17.90
C ALA A 333 -5.09 21.46 -18.61
N ASP A 334 -4.78 22.59 -19.25
CA ASP A 334 -3.49 22.86 -19.89
C ASP A 334 -2.33 22.75 -18.90
N ALA A 335 -2.52 23.27 -17.68
CA ALA A 335 -1.54 23.17 -16.61
C ALA A 335 -1.25 21.71 -16.22
N VAL A 336 -2.30 20.90 -16.04
CA VAL A 336 -2.14 19.47 -15.74
C VAL A 336 -1.50 18.74 -16.92
N ALA A 337 -1.90 19.03 -18.16
CA ALA A 337 -1.31 18.45 -19.36
C ALA A 337 0.18 18.77 -19.48
N LEU A 338 0.59 20.00 -19.16
CA LEU A 338 2.00 20.40 -19.13
C LEU A 338 2.78 19.66 -18.03
N LEU A 339 2.23 19.55 -16.82
CA LEU A 339 2.85 18.78 -15.74
C LEU A 339 3.01 17.30 -16.10
N GLN A 340 2.01 16.70 -16.74
CA GLN A 340 2.07 15.33 -17.27
C GLN A 340 3.15 15.20 -18.36
N ALA A 341 3.21 16.15 -19.30
CA ALA A 341 4.20 16.15 -20.37
C ALA A 341 5.63 16.34 -19.84
N LEU A 342 5.84 17.16 -18.82
CA LEU A 342 7.12 17.30 -18.13
C LEU A 342 7.53 16.00 -17.42
N GLY A 343 6.55 15.25 -16.89
CA GLY A 343 6.79 13.93 -16.35
C GLY A 343 7.26 12.91 -17.38
N GLU A 344 6.72 12.97 -18.60
CA GLU A 344 6.97 12.01 -19.68
C GLU A 344 8.20 12.33 -20.55
N ALA A 345 8.38 13.59 -20.93
CA ALA A 345 9.35 14.03 -21.94
C ALA A 345 10.27 15.17 -21.48
N GLY A 346 10.04 15.71 -20.28
CA GLY A 346 10.85 16.80 -19.72
C GLY A 346 12.11 16.31 -19.00
N PRO A 347 12.95 17.23 -18.48
CA PRO A 347 14.10 16.87 -17.66
C PRO A 347 13.64 16.13 -16.41
N HIS A 348 13.89 14.82 -16.34
CA HIS A 348 13.33 13.93 -15.33
C HIS A 348 13.76 14.27 -13.88
N ALA A 349 14.83 15.05 -13.69
CA ALA A 349 15.37 15.38 -12.36
C ALA A 349 15.32 16.88 -12.00
N ALA A 350 14.95 17.77 -12.93
CA ALA A 350 15.10 19.22 -12.71
C ALA A 350 13.95 19.80 -11.86
N PRO A 351 14.23 20.63 -10.83
CA PRO A 351 13.21 21.33 -10.07
C PRO A 351 12.38 22.30 -10.93
N LEU A 352 11.06 22.17 -10.84
CA LEU A 352 10.07 23.03 -11.51
C LEU A 352 9.58 24.17 -10.62
N TRP A 353 9.76 25.41 -11.08
CA TRP A 353 9.14 26.61 -10.53
C TRP A 353 7.96 27.06 -11.40
N ILE A 354 6.83 27.42 -10.80
CA ILE A 354 5.70 28.03 -11.49
C ILE A 354 5.60 29.50 -11.09
N ALA A 355 5.72 30.39 -12.08
CA ALA A 355 5.58 31.83 -11.94
C ALA A 355 4.19 32.29 -12.38
N THR A 356 3.39 32.79 -11.44
CA THR A 356 2.07 33.36 -11.68
C THR A 356 2.10 34.89 -11.66
N ARG A 357 1.03 35.53 -12.14
CA ARG A 357 0.82 36.98 -12.04
C ARG A 357 -0.46 37.30 -11.27
N GLY A 358 -0.32 38.09 -10.22
CA GLY A 358 -1.41 38.58 -9.39
C GLY A 358 -2.27 37.45 -8.81
N ALA A 359 -1.72 36.27 -8.54
CA ALA A 359 -2.47 35.13 -8.05
C ALA A 359 -2.78 35.22 -6.54
N ALA A 360 -2.04 36.02 -5.79
CA ALA A 360 -2.19 36.18 -4.35
C ALA A 360 -2.36 37.65 -3.95
N ALA A 361 -3.19 37.89 -2.93
CA ALA A 361 -3.29 39.19 -2.28
C ALA A 361 -2.14 39.33 -1.26
N VAL A 362 -1.01 39.86 -1.70
CA VAL A 362 0.21 39.99 -0.87
C VAL A 362 0.17 41.26 -0.04
N THR A 363 -0.27 42.35 -0.66
CA THR A 363 -0.44 43.65 -0.01
C THR A 363 -1.92 44.04 0.06
N PRO A 364 -2.33 44.84 1.07
CA PRO A 364 -3.71 45.31 1.18
C PRO A 364 -4.15 46.06 -0.10
N GLY A 365 -5.32 45.70 -0.64
CA GLY A 365 -5.89 46.32 -1.83
C GLY A 365 -5.57 45.60 -3.16
N GLU A 366 -4.68 44.60 -3.16
CA GLU A 366 -4.50 43.72 -4.32
C GLU A 366 -5.76 42.89 -4.59
N SER A 367 -6.11 42.75 -5.87
CA SER A 367 -7.26 41.95 -6.35
C SER A 367 -6.73 40.72 -7.07
N PRO A 368 -6.63 39.55 -6.39
CA PRO A 368 -5.99 38.38 -6.96
C PRO A 368 -6.79 37.79 -8.12
N SER A 369 -6.10 37.11 -9.03
CA SER A 369 -6.66 36.35 -10.14
C SER A 369 -7.08 34.96 -9.68
N PRO A 370 -8.39 34.60 -9.75
CA PRO A 370 -8.84 33.23 -9.56
C PRO A 370 -8.19 32.26 -10.54
N ALA A 371 -7.82 32.70 -11.74
CA ALA A 371 -7.09 31.88 -12.70
C ALA A 371 -5.65 31.59 -12.23
N GLY A 372 -4.91 32.62 -11.83
CA GLY A 372 -3.59 32.42 -11.21
C GLY A 372 -3.66 31.59 -9.93
N ALA A 373 -4.68 31.80 -9.08
CA ALA A 373 -4.86 31.07 -7.84
C ALA A 373 -5.15 29.57 -8.05
N ARG A 374 -5.79 29.18 -9.17
CA ARG A 374 -5.94 27.76 -9.54
C ARG A 374 -4.58 27.06 -9.65
N LEU A 375 -3.57 27.73 -10.21
CA LEU A 375 -2.21 27.18 -10.28
C LEU A 375 -1.54 27.09 -8.90
N TRP A 376 -1.87 28.00 -7.97
CA TRP A 376 -1.37 27.89 -6.61
C TRP A 376 -1.92 26.66 -5.89
N GLY A 377 -3.24 26.41 -6.00
CA GLY A 377 -3.86 25.20 -5.46
C GLY A 377 -3.31 23.92 -6.11
N LEU A 378 -3.23 23.89 -7.45
CA LEU A 378 -2.60 22.80 -8.20
C LEU A 378 -1.14 22.56 -7.75
N GLY A 379 -0.38 23.64 -7.57
CA GLY A 379 1.01 23.60 -7.15
C GLY A 379 1.22 23.03 -5.76
N GLN A 380 0.26 23.22 -4.82
CA GLN A 380 0.35 22.56 -3.52
C GLN A 380 0.27 21.03 -3.65
N VAL A 381 -0.56 20.53 -4.57
CA VAL A 381 -0.67 19.08 -4.83
C VAL A 381 0.55 18.59 -5.61
N ALA A 382 1.03 19.36 -6.59
CA ALA A 382 2.26 19.06 -7.31
C ALA A 382 3.48 19.00 -6.37
N ALA A 383 3.54 19.83 -5.33
CA ALA A 383 4.61 19.75 -4.32
C ALA A 383 4.64 18.40 -3.60
N VAL A 384 3.47 17.81 -3.34
CA VAL A 384 3.35 16.48 -2.72
C VAL A 384 3.67 15.39 -3.73
N GLU A 385 3.10 15.47 -4.93
CA GLU A 385 3.17 14.39 -5.92
C GLU A 385 4.47 14.36 -6.74
N LEU A 386 5.14 15.50 -6.97
CA LEU A 386 6.38 15.57 -7.75
C LEU A 386 7.65 15.44 -6.89
N GLY A 387 7.53 15.56 -5.57
CA GLY A 387 8.63 15.37 -4.62
C GLY A 387 9.84 16.26 -4.93
N HIS A 388 11.00 15.65 -5.14
CA HIS A 388 12.26 16.37 -5.40
C HIS A 388 12.28 17.16 -6.73
N ARG A 389 11.35 16.87 -7.66
CA ARG A 389 11.21 17.64 -8.91
C ARG A 389 10.46 18.95 -8.71
N TRP A 390 9.97 19.24 -7.52
CA TRP A 390 9.28 20.47 -7.21
C TRP A 390 10.25 21.57 -6.75
N GLY A 391 10.29 22.68 -7.48
CA GLY A 391 11.07 23.87 -7.14
C GLY A 391 10.27 24.85 -6.28
N GLY A 392 9.05 25.20 -6.69
CA GLY A 392 8.17 26.09 -5.91
C GLY A 392 7.18 26.92 -6.72
N LEU A 393 6.46 27.80 -6.01
CA LEU A 393 5.54 28.79 -6.54
C LEU A 393 6.09 30.19 -6.31
N VAL A 394 6.02 31.02 -7.35
CA VAL A 394 6.35 32.45 -7.26
C VAL A 394 5.24 33.30 -7.87
N ASP A 395 4.74 34.27 -7.11
CA ASP A 395 3.77 35.23 -7.62
C ASP A 395 4.41 36.59 -7.92
N LEU A 396 4.14 37.12 -9.11
CA LEU A 396 4.54 38.44 -9.58
C LEU A 396 3.34 39.41 -9.54
N PRO A 397 3.54 40.74 -9.48
CA PRO A 397 2.46 41.67 -9.76
C PRO A 397 1.94 41.49 -11.20
N ALA A 398 0.75 42.00 -11.49
CA ALA A 398 0.16 41.97 -12.84
C ALA A 398 1.13 42.53 -13.90
N ASP A 399 1.76 43.66 -13.57
CA ASP A 399 2.75 44.35 -14.41
C ASP A 399 4.13 44.39 -13.71
N PRO A 400 4.97 43.37 -13.88
CA PRO A 400 6.27 43.29 -13.21
C PRO A 400 7.28 44.27 -13.83
N THR A 401 7.86 45.11 -12.97
CA THR A 401 8.94 46.02 -13.36
C THR A 401 10.27 45.26 -13.53
N PRO A 402 11.28 45.83 -14.21
CA PRO A 402 12.61 45.21 -14.29
C PRO A 402 13.26 44.93 -12.92
N ALA A 403 12.93 45.71 -11.88
CA ALA A 403 13.41 45.46 -10.52
C ALA A 403 12.78 44.20 -9.89
N VAL A 404 11.50 43.95 -10.18
CA VAL A 404 10.80 42.73 -9.79
C VAL A 404 11.43 41.52 -10.49
N LEU A 405 11.68 41.60 -11.80
CA LEU A 405 12.31 40.50 -12.55
C LEU A 405 13.73 40.20 -12.08
N ARG A 406 14.51 41.22 -11.71
CA ARG A 406 15.83 41.02 -11.07
C ARG A 406 15.74 40.22 -9.77
N THR A 407 14.71 40.49 -8.97
CA THR A 407 14.49 39.82 -7.67
C THR A 407 13.97 38.41 -7.88
N LEU A 408 13.07 38.20 -8.84
CA LEU A 408 12.63 36.87 -9.29
C LEU A 408 13.84 36.00 -9.64
N GLY A 409 14.72 36.48 -10.55
CA GLY A 409 15.89 35.74 -10.99
C GLY A 409 16.84 35.37 -9.83
N ARG A 410 16.93 36.19 -8.77
CA ARG A 410 17.71 35.85 -7.56
C ARG A 410 17.02 34.78 -6.70
N ALA A 411 15.69 34.87 -6.58
CA ALA A 411 14.94 33.97 -5.72
C ALA A 411 14.87 32.54 -6.29
N VAL A 412 14.63 32.40 -7.60
CA VAL A 412 14.53 31.07 -8.25
C VAL A 412 15.89 30.42 -8.50
N ALA A 413 16.96 31.22 -8.61
CA ALA A 413 18.32 30.73 -8.86
C ALA A 413 19.05 30.24 -7.60
N ALA A 414 18.52 30.49 -6.40
CA ALA A 414 19.13 30.03 -5.17
C ALA A 414 18.91 28.52 -5.00
N ASP A 415 19.97 27.73 -4.79
CA ASP A 415 19.89 26.29 -4.48
C ASP A 415 19.13 26.00 -3.18
N THR A 416 19.10 27.00 -2.30
CA THR A 416 18.22 27.08 -1.14
C THR A 416 17.63 28.49 -1.12
N PRO A 417 16.39 28.70 -1.54
CA PRO A 417 15.72 29.97 -1.35
C PRO A 417 15.62 30.27 0.16
N THR A 418 16.49 31.16 0.63
CA THR A 418 16.45 31.85 1.93
C THR A 418 16.15 30.99 3.18
N GLY A 419 17.12 30.20 3.64
CA GLY A 419 17.12 29.64 5.00
C GLY A 419 18.09 28.46 5.16
N ALA A 420 18.88 28.45 6.24
CA ALA A 420 19.92 27.43 6.48
C ALA A 420 19.36 26.00 6.77
N ASP A 421 18.05 25.87 6.99
CA ASP A 421 17.43 24.63 7.50
C ASP A 421 16.25 24.11 6.63
N ALA A 422 15.70 24.89 5.68
CA ALA A 422 14.71 24.46 4.68
C ALA A 422 14.54 25.50 3.55
N PRO A 423 14.38 25.10 2.27
CA PRO A 423 14.17 26.02 1.16
C PRO A 423 12.76 26.64 1.13
N GLU A 424 12.65 27.96 1.00
CA GLU A 424 11.39 28.69 0.78
C GLU A 424 10.86 28.45 -0.64
N ASN A 425 9.77 27.70 -0.77
CA ASN A 425 9.22 27.32 -2.08
C ASN A 425 7.85 27.94 -2.38
N GLN A 426 7.42 28.93 -1.58
CA GLN A 426 6.16 29.66 -1.77
C GLN A 426 6.38 31.14 -1.52
N ILE A 427 6.68 31.86 -2.60
CA ILE A 427 7.14 33.25 -2.54
C ILE A 427 6.29 34.18 -3.40
N ALA A 428 6.35 35.47 -3.09
CA ALA A 428 5.85 36.52 -3.94
C ALA A 428 6.87 37.64 -4.05
N VAL A 429 7.07 38.14 -5.26
CA VAL A 429 7.97 39.26 -5.54
C VAL A 429 7.11 40.48 -5.79
N ARG A 430 7.33 41.53 -5.00
CA ARG A 430 6.68 42.85 -5.16
C ARG A 430 7.75 43.93 -5.23
N ALA A 431 7.34 45.16 -5.55
CA ALA A 431 8.26 46.31 -5.52
C ALA A 431 8.89 46.53 -4.12
N SER A 432 8.16 46.17 -3.06
CA SER A 432 8.63 46.18 -1.67
C SER A 432 9.62 45.07 -1.31
N GLY A 433 9.83 44.08 -2.19
CA GLY A 433 10.78 42.98 -2.00
C GLY A 433 10.15 41.59 -2.06
N LEU A 434 10.90 40.62 -1.54
CA LEU A 434 10.51 39.21 -1.47
C LEU A 434 9.63 38.97 -0.23
N HIS A 435 8.49 38.32 -0.44
CA HIS A 435 7.55 37.91 0.60
C HIS A 435 7.41 36.40 0.58
N VAL A 436 7.30 35.80 1.75
CA VAL A 436 7.14 34.35 1.94
C VAL A 436 5.75 34.05 2.49
N ARG A 437 5.11 33.02 1.96
CA ARG A 437 3.75 32.61 2.37
C ARG A 437 3.80 31.82 3.68
N ARG A 438 2.92 32.14 4.62
CA ARG A 438 2.80 31.44 5.91
C ARG A 438 1.36 31.14 6.28
N VAL A 439 1.16 30.04 6.99
CA VAL A 439 -0.03 29.80 7.80
C VAL A 439 0.32 30.17 9.24
N VAL A 440 -0.50 31.04 9.83
CA VAL A 440 -0.35 31.50 11.23
C VAL A 440 -1.65 31.27 11.99
N PRO A 441 -1.59 31.05 13.32
CA PRO A 441 -2.79 31.06 14.16
C PRO A 441 -3.47 32.43 14.06
N ALA A 442 -4.80 32.43 14.04
CA ALA A 442 -5.62 33.64 14.08
C ALA A 442 -6.50 33.60 15.34
N PRO A 443 -6.70 34.71 16.05
CA PRO A 443 -7.69 34.75 17.11
C PRO A 443 -9.10 34.57 16.52
N ALA A 444 -10.01 34.00 17.29
CA ALA A 444 -11.40 33.88 16.87
C ALA A 444 -11.99 35.28 16.56
N PRO A 445 -12.52 35.52 15.34
CA PRO A 445 -12.88 36.87 14.88
C PRO A 445 -13.88 37.57 15.81
N ALA A 446 -13.66 38.85 16.13
CA ALA A 446 -14.62 39.63 16.90
C ALA A 446 -15.84 39.98 16.03
N VAL A 447 -17.04 39.71 16.53
CA VAL A 447 -18.29 40.03 15.83
C VAL A 447 -18.41 41.54 15.63
N ARG A 448 -18.63 41.96 14.38
CA ARG A 448 -18.74 43.39 14.00
C ARG A 448 -20.18 43.84 13.78
N HIS A 449 -21.04 42.91 13.37
CA HIS A 449 -22.43 43.19 13.03
C HIS A 449 -23.36 42.13 13.62
N ASP A 450 -24.44 42.61 14.23
CA ASP A 450 -25.55 41.78 14.68
C ASP A 450 -26.83 42.34 14.05
N ARG A 451 -27.21 41.80 12.90
CA ARG A 451 -28.42 42.16 12.16
C ARG A 451 -29.33 40.95 12.07
N THR A 452 -30.62 41.18 12.29
CA THR A 452 -31.63 40.14 12.18
C THR A 452 -31.90 39.83 10.71
N PRO A 453 -31.84 38.56 10.28
CA PRO A 453 -32.19 38.15 8.92
C PRO A 453 -33.59 38.60 8.50
N SER A 454 -33.73 39.30 7.37
CA SER A 454 -35.03 39.82 6.91
C SER A 454 -35.38 39.52 5.44
N GLY A 455 -34.63 38.62 4.78
CA GLY A 455 -34.82 38.31 3.35
C GLY A 455 -34.57 36.85 2.99
N THR A 456 -34.23 36.63 1.72
CA THR A 456 -33.96 35.31 1.14
C THR A 456 -32.49 34.91 1.26
N PHE A 457 -32.23 33.68 1.72
CA PHE A 457 -30.92 33.03 1.72
C PHE A 457 -30.86 32.00 0.59
N LEU A 458 -30.00 32.24 -0.41
CA LEU A 458 -29.74 31.27 -1.48
C LEU A 458 -28.63 30.30 -1.03
N ILE A 459 -28.93 29.00 -1.00
CA ILE A 459 -27.96 27.95 -0.65
C ILE A 459 -27.80 27.01 -1.84
N THR A 460 -26.64 27.07 -2.49
CA THR A 460 -26.31 26.14 -3.59
C THR A 460 -25.79 24.83 -3.04
N GLY A 461 -26.20 23.71 -3.63
CA GLY A 461 -25.99 22.41 -2.98
C GLY A 461 -26.84 22.28 -1.72
N GLY A 462 -27.96 23.02 -1.65
CA GLY A 462 -28.78 23.18 -0.44
C GLY A 462 -29.41 21.89 0.09
N THR A 463 -29.60 20.89 -0.77
CA THR A 463 -30.06 19.55 -0.40
C THR A 463 -28.93 18.56 -0.13
N GLY A 464 -27.66 18.98 -0.34
CA GLY A 464 -26.48 18.20 0.00
C GLY A 464 -26.14 18.25 1.48
N ALA A 465 -25.21 17.40 1.93
CA ALA A 465 -24.93 17.21 3.36
C ALA A 465 -24.59 18.50 4.13
N LEU A 466 -23.70 19.35 3.60
CA LEU A 466 -23.34 20.63 4.24
C LEU A 466 -24.44 21.68 4.05
N GLY A 467 -25.00 21.80 2.85
CA GLY A 467 -26.07 22.77 2.56
C GLY A 467 -27.30 22.57 3.44
N ALA A 468 -27.70 21.32 3.68
CA ALA A 468 -28.85 20.99 4.53
C ALA A 468 -28.60 21.35 6.02
N ARG A 469 -27.36 21.17 6.52
CA ARG A 469 -26.99 21.57 7.89
C ARG A 469 -27.03 23.09 8.05
N VAL A 470 -26.50 23.83 7.07
CA VAL A 470 -26.55 25.29 7.04
C VAL A 470 -28.00 25.79 6.95
N ALA A 471 -28.84 25.17 6.12
CA ALA A 471 -30.25 25.49 6.01
C ALA A 471 -30.98 25.33 7.37
N ARG A 472 -30.75 24.21 8.07
CA ARG A 472 -31.31 23.98 9.42
C ARG A 472 -30.87 25.03 10.43
N ARG A 473 -29.58 25.39 10.41
CA ARG A 473 -29.03 26.42 11.30
C ARG A 473 -29.70 27.77 11.05
N LEU A 474 -29.84 28.15 9.78
CA LEU A 474 -30.50 29.41 9.39
C LEU A 474 -32.00 29.41 9.73
N ALA A 475 -32.72 28.31 9.50
CA ALA A 475 -34.13 28.19 9.89
C ALA A 475 -34.31 28.37 11.41
N ARG A 476 -33.48 27.70 12.23
CA ARG A 476 -33.50 27.86 13.70
C ARG A 476 -33.12 29.27 14.15
N ALA A 477 -32.30 29.98 13.38
CA ALA A 477 -31.96 31.38 13.61
C ALA A 477 -33.06 32.37 13.15
N GLY A 478 -34.19 31.87 12.64
CA GLY A 478 -35.33 32.69 12.22
C GLY A 478 -35.23 33.25 10.80
N ALA A 479 -34.48 32.60 9.89
CA ALA A 479 -34.41 33.02 8.49
C ALA A 479 -35.81 33.02 7.84
N PRO A 480 -36.30 34.15 7.29
CA PRO A 480 -37.66 34.22 6.75
C PRO A 480 -37.89 33.38 5.50
N HIS A 481 -36.86 33.23 4.65
CA HIS A 481 -36.95 32.45 3.43
C HIS A 481 -35.62 31.79 3.06
N LEU A 482 -35.66 30.49 2.75
CA LEU A 482 -34.55 29.65 2.31
C LEU A 482 -34.79 29.16 0.89
N LEU A 483 -33.93 29.57 -0.04
CA LEU A 483 -33.91 29.09 -1.42
C LEU A 483 -32.82 28.04 -1.58
N LEU A 484 -33.21 26.77 -1.58
CA LEU A 484 -32.30 25.62 -1.74
C LEU A 484 -32.23 25.25 -3.22
N THR A 485 -31.04 25.29 -3.80
CA THR A 485 -30.86 24.98 -5.22
C THR A 485 -29.83 23.88 -5.48
N GLY A 486 -30.10 23.09 -6.51
CA GLY A 486 -29.21 22.09 -7.08
C GLY A 486 -29.82 21.50 -8.35
N ARG A 487 -29.03 20.75 -9.14
CA ARG A 487 -29.47 20.24 -10.47
C ARG A 487 -30.77 19.44 -10.45
N ARG A 488 -31.02 18.67 -9.38
CA ARG A 488 -32.24 17.85 -9.23
C ARG A 488 -33.40 18.61 -8.59
N GLY A 489 -33.16 19.76 -7.94
CA GLY A 489 -34.19 20.53 -7.25
C GLY A 489 -35.06 19.67 -6.31
N PRO A 490 -36.40 19.76 -6.40
CA PRO A 490 -37.34 18.96 -5.61
C PRO A 490 -37.15 17.44 -5.73
N ASP A 491 -36.62 16.97 -6.86
CA ASP A 491 -36.38 15.53 -7.12
C ASP A 491 -35.10 15.01 -6.47
N ALA A 492 -34.37 15.84 -5.71
CA ALA A 492 -33.21 15.39 -4.96
C ALA A 492 -33.64 14.46 -3.80
N PRO A 493 -32.93 13.34 -3.54
CA PRO A 493 -33.23 12.46 -2.42
C PRO A 493 -33.28 13.23 -1.09
N GLY A 494 -34.36 13.04 -0.32
CA GLY A 494 -34.57 13.71 0.96
C GLY A 494 -34.97 15.19 0.89
N ALA A 495 -35.13 15.79 -0.30
CA ALA A 495 -35.46 17.20 -0.43
C ALA A 495 -36.84 17.57 0.13
N ALA A 496 -37.86 16.72 -0.09
CA ALA A 496 -39.21 16.92 0.45
C ALA A 496 -39.20 16.92 1.99
N ALA A 497 -38.59 15.91 2.60
CA ALA A 497 -38.45 15.81 4.05
C ALA A 497 -37.68 16.99 4.65
N LEU A 498 -36.60 17.44 3.99
CA LEU A 498 -35.86 18.63 4.41
C LEU A 498 -36.71 19.90 4.31
N ALA A 499 -37.48 20.07 3.23
CA ALA A 499 -38.35 21.24 3.07
C ALA A 499 -39.46 21.29 4.12
N GLU A 500 -40.08 20.16 4.45
CA GLU A 500 -41.05 20.04 5.53
C GLU A 500 -40.42 20.37 6.90
N GLU A 501 -39.24 19.81 7.19
CA GLU A 501 -38.50 20.09 8.44
C GLU A 501 -38.21 21.60 8.59
N LEU A 502 -37.68 22.24 7.54
CA LEU A 502 -37.33 23.66 7.55
C LEU A 502 -38.58 24.56 7.65
N THR A 503 -39.69 24.15 7.04
CA THR A 503 -40.98 24.84 7.16
C THR A 503 -41.54 24.74 8.57
N ALA A 504 -41.43 23.56 9.21
CA ALA A 504 -41.82 23.37 10.61
C ALA A 504 -40.99 24.21 11.59
N LEU A 505 -39.74 24.54 11.23
CA LEU A 505 -38.89 25.48 11.97
C LEU A 505 -39.23 26.96 11.74
N GLY A 506 -40.21 27.27 10.88
CA GLY A 506 -40.74 28.62 10.67
C GLY A 506 -40.17 29.39 9.47
N ALA A 507 -39.32 28.76 8.64
CA ALA A 507 -38.81 29.38 7.42
C ALA A 507 -39.74 29.13 6.22
N GLY A 508 -39.91 30.11 5.33
CA GLY A 508 -40.42 29.82 3.99
C GLY A 508 -39.36 29.06 3.19
N VAL A 509 -39.73 28.00 2.47
CA VAL A 509 -38.74 27.17 1.74
C VAL A 509 -39.12 27.07 0.27
N THR A 510 -38.15 27.38 -0.60
CA THR A 510 -38.23 27.08 -2.02
C THR A 510 -37.11 26.11 -2.38
N VAL A 511 -37.46 24.96 -2.95
CA VAL A 511 -36.47 24.03 -3.52
C VAL A 511 -36.54 24.14 -5.04
N ALA A 512 -35.46 24.57 -5.68
CA ALA A 512 -35.44 24.83 -7.13
C ALA A 512 -34.41 23.96 -7.85
N ALA A 513 -34.80 23.44 -9.02
CA ALA A 513 -33.87 22.79 -9.94
C ALA A 513 -33.13 23.86 -10.74
N CYS A 514 -31.81 23.95 -10.58
CA CYS A 514 -30.97 24.86 -11.34
C CYS A 514 -29.52 24.37 -11.33
N ASP A 515 -28.90 24.33 -12.50
CA ASP A 515 -27.45 24.27 -12.61
C ASP A 515 -26.88 25.68 -12.46
N VAL A 516 -26.28 25.98 -11.30
CA VAL A 516 -25.70 27.31 -11.00
C VAL A 516 -24.53 27.65 -11.95
N ALA A 517 -23.89 26.63 -12.54
CA ALA A 517 -22.87 26.85 -13.55
C ALA A 517 -23.43 27.15 -14.95
N ASP A 518 -24.75 27.11 -15.12
CA ASP A 518 -25.47 27.66 -16.27
C ASP A 518 -25.95 29.08 -15.92
N ARG A 519 -25.40 30.08 -16.61
CA ARG A 519 -25.65 31.49 -16.30
C ARG A 519 -27.10 31.89 -16.55
N GLU A 520 -27.74 31.34 -17.58
CA GLU A 520 -29.12 31.69 -17.95
C GLU A 520 -30.11 31.09 -16.95
N GLN A 521 -29.91 29.82 -16.56
CA GLN A 521 -30.71 29.19 -15.51
C GLN A 521 -30.58 29.93 -14.18
N LEU A 522 -29.37 30.34 -13.81
CA LEU A 522 -29.16 31.09 -12.57
C LEU A 522 -29.82 32.48 -12.63
N ALA A 523 -29.72 33.19 -13.76
CA ALA A 523 -30.39 34.47 -13.94
C ALA A 523 -31.92 34.34 -13.83
N ALA A 524 -32.50 33.30 -14.43
CA ALA A 524 -33.93 33.00 -14.32
C ALA A 524 -34.34 32.68 -12.87
N LEU A 525 -33.53 31.89 -12.15
CA LEU A 525 -33.77 31.59 -10.74
C LEU A 525 -33.75 32.84 -9.87
N LEU A 526 -32.76 33.73 -10.08
CA LEU A 526 -32.62 34.98 -9.33
C LEU A 526 -33.77 35.95 -9.62
N ALA A 527 -34.24 36.03 -10.87
CA ALA A 527 -35.40 36.85 -11.25
C ALA A 527 -36.72 36.37 -10.63
N GLY A 528 -36.81 35.09 -10.24
CA GLY A 528 -37.97 34.49 -9.59
C GLY A 528 -38.06 34.74 -8.07
N ILE A 529 -37.07 35.42 -7.47
CA ILE A 529 -37.07 35.69 -6.03
C ILE A 529 -38.17 36.71 -5.68
N PRO A 530 -39.03 36.44 -4.67
CA PRO A 530 -40.12 37.34 -4.31
C PRO A 530 -39.62 38.75 -3.92
N GLY A 531 -40.25 39.79 -4.49
CA GLY A 531 -39.85 41.19 -4.23
C GLY A 531 -40.09 41.67 -2.79
N ASP A 532 -41.00 41.02 -2.06
CA ASP A 532 -41.23 41.25 -0.62
C ASP A 532 -40.17 40.60 0.27
N ARG A 533 -39.34 39.69 -0.28
CA ARG A 533 -38.24 39.00 0.41
C ARG A 533 -36.99 38.98 -0.47
N PRO A 534 -36.32 40.13 -0.68
CA PRO A 534 -35.17 40.22 -1.57
C PRO A 534 -34.03 39.29 -1.15
N LEU A 535 -33.16 38.93 -2.10
CA LEU A 535 -31.96 38.16 -1.83
C LEU A 535 -31.00 38.98 -0.96
N ILE A 536 -30.67 38.47 0.23
CA ILE A 536 -29.75 39.11 1.18
C ILE A 536 -28.47 38.31 1.40
N ALA A 537 -28.48 37.01 1.10
CA ALA A 537 -27.32 36.16 1.33
C ALA A 537 -27.19 35.04 0.29
N VAL A 538 -25.95 34.78 -0.11
CA VAL A 538 -25.57 33.65 -0.97
C VAL A 538 -24.60 32.77 -0.20
N LEU A 539 -24.90 31.48 -0.11
CA LEU A 539 -24.04 30.46 0.50
C LEU A 539 -23.73 29.39 -0.53
N HIS A 540 -22.51 29.42 -1.05
CA HIS A 540 -22.05 28.51 -2.08
C HIS A 540 -21.40 27.26 -1.46
N ALA A 541 -22.23 26.27 -1.15
CA ALA A 541 -21.81 24.97 -0.62
C ALA A 541 -21.80 23.84 -1.67
N ALA A 542 -21.98 24.17 -2.96
CA ALA A 542 -21.95 23.18 -4.03
C ALA A 542 -20.51 22.71 -4.30
N GLY A 543 -20.36 21.42 -4.57
CA GLY A 543 -19.08 20.82 -4.89
C GLY A 543 -19.22 19.37 -5.31
N VAL A 544 -18.28 18.91 -6.12
CA VAL A 544 -18.10 17.51 -6.51
C VAL A 544 -16.62 17.19 -6.28
N LEU A 545 -16.34 16.00 -5.75
CA LEU A 545 -15.00 15.43 -5.76
C LEU A 545 -14.86 14.50 -6.96
N ASP A 546 -13.71 14.59 -7.61
CA ASP A 546 -13.30 13.66 -8.66
C ASP A 546 -11.79 13.44 -8.52
N ASP A 547 -11.42 12.79 -7.43
CA ASP A 547 -10.02 12.66 -6.98
C ASP A 547 -9.22 11.75 -7.92
N GLY A 548 -8.00 12.16 -8.22
CA GLY A 548 -7.04 11.45 -9.05
C GLY A 548 -5.67 12.11 -8.95
N VAL A 549 -4.63 11.28 -9.00
CA VAL A 549 -3.24 11.76 -9.10
C VAL A 549 -3.04 12.51 -10.39
N LEU A 550 -2.07 13.43 -10.43
CA LEU A 550 -1.79 14.29 -11.59
C LEU A 550 -1.69 13.49 -12.89
N ASP A 551 -1.05 12.32 -12.88
CA ASP A 551 -0.88 11.46 -14.06
C ASP A 551 -2.20 10.90 -14.62
N ALA A 552 -3.22 10.72 -13.77
CA ALA A 552 -4.49 10.09 -14.12
C ALA A 552 -5.65 11.10 -14.28
N LEU A 553 -5.38 12.39 -14.10
CA LEU A 553 -6.37 13.44 -14.29
C LEU A 553 -6.59 13.71 -15.78
N THR A 554 -7.87 13.81 -16.15
CA THR A 554 -8.29 14.14 -17.52
C THR A 554 -9.01 15.49 -17.53
N PRO A 555 -9.03 16.21 -18.67
CA PRO A 555 -9.72 17.50 -18.78
C PRO A 555 -11.17 17.45 -18.32
N ARG A 556 -11.91 16.39 -18.69
CA ARG A 556 -13.31 16.18 -18.27
C ARG A 556 -13.48 16.13 -16.75
N ARG A 557 -12.58 15.46 -16.03
CA ARG A 557 -12.63 15.34 -14.57
C ARG A 557 -12.31 16.68 -13.90
N ILE A 558 -11.32 17.39 -14.42
CA ILE A 558 -10.94 18.75 -13.98
C ILE A 558 -12.12 19.71 -14.15
N ASP A 559 -12.73 19.72 -15.34
CA ASP A 559 -13.84 20.60 -15.69
C ASP A 559 -15.08 20.33 -14.82
N ALA A 560 -15.37 19.07 -14.49
CA ALA A 560 -16.50 18.73 -13.62
C ALA A 560 -16.37 19.39 -12.23
N VAL A 561 -15.17 19.37 -11.65
CA VAL A 561 -14.89 19.97 -10.33
C VAL A 561 -14.91 21.51 -10.41
N LEU A 562 -14.24 22.08 -11.42
CA LEU A 562 -14.20 23.53 -11.62
C LEU A 562 -15.57 24.12 -11.94
N ARG A 563 -16.38 23.43 -12.74
CA ARG A 563 -17.74 23.85 -13.08
C ARG A 563 -18.61 23.99 -11.82
N ALA A 564 -18.60 22.97 -10.96
CA ALA A 564 -19.44 22.94 -9.77
C ALA A 564 -19.06 23.99 -8.71
N LYS A 565 -17.77 24.39 -8.65
CA LYS A 565 -17.24 25.34 -7.68
C LYS A 565 -16.95 26.72 -8.29
N VAL A 566 -16.00 26.79 -9.19
CA VAL A 566 -15.45 28.05 -9.71
C VAL A 566 -16.44 28.72 -10.66
N THR A 567 -16.91 28.02 -11.69
CA THR A 567 -17.85 28.60 -12.67
C THR A 567 -19.15 29.04 -11.99
N ALA A 568 -19.70 28.19 -11.13
CA ALA A 568 -20.89 28.51 -10.33
C ALA A 568 -20.67 29.75 -9.44
N ALA A 569 -19.56 29.82 -8.71
CA ALA A 569 -19.25 30.98 -7.86
C ALA A 569 -19.03 32.27 -8.66
N THR A 570 -18.39 32.19 -9.83
CA THR A 570 -18.22 33.34 -10.73
C THR A 570 -19.57 33.85 -11.26
N HIS A 571 -20.48 32.96 -11.67
CA HIS A 571 -21.81 33.40 -12.10
C HIS A 571 -22.63 34.02 -10.97
N LEU A 572 -22.56 33.46 -9.76
CA LEU A 572 -23.17 34.05 -8.57
C LEU A 572 -22.60 35.43 -8.29
N ASP A 573 -21.27 35.58 -8.36
CA ASP A 573 -20.58 36.85 -8.14
C ASP A 573 -21.06 37.93 -9.13
N ASP A 574 -21.06 37.61 -10.42
CA ASP A 574 -21.45 38.53 -11.48
C ASP A 574 -22.94 38.94 -11.41
N LEU A 575 -23.84 37.96 -11.28
CA LEU A 575 -25.29 38.22 -11.30
C LEU A 575 -25.81 38.87 -10.03
N THR A 576 -25.03 38.84 -8.94
CA THR A 576 -25.38 39.49 -7.66
C THR A 576 -24.54 40.71 -7.36
N ALA A 577 -23.66 41.16 -8.28
CA ALA A 577 -22.77 42.30 -8.04
C ALA A 577 -23.52 43.63 -7.80
N GLY A 578 -24.72 43.78 -8.35
CA GLY A 578 -25.59 44.95 -8.16
C GLY A 578 -26.53 44.87 -6.95
N LEU A 579 -26.47 43.78 -6.17
CA LEU A 579 -27.35 43.57 -5.02
C LEU A 579 -26.63 43.91 -3.71
N ASP A 580 -27.34 44.52 -2.76
CA ASP A 580 -26.83 44.80 -1.42
C ASP A 580 -26.96 43.54 -0.55
N LEU A 581 -26.01 42.61 -0.70
CA LEU A 581 -25.97 41.38 0.07
C LEU A 581 -25.32 41.60 1.45
N ASP A 582 -25.97 41.12 2.51
CA ASP A 582 -25.39 41.04 3.85
C ASP A 582 -24.28 39.98 3.92
N ALA A 583 -24.38 38.90 3.13
CA ALA A 583 -23.39 37.83 3.11
C ALA A 583 -23.20 37.18 1.73
N PHE A 584 -21.96 36.89 1.37
CA PHE A 584 -21.61 36.05 0.22
C PHE A 584 -20.54 35.05 0.66
N VAL A 585 -20.95 33.82 0.94
CA VAL A 585 -20.12 32.83 1.60
C VAL A 585 -19.69 31.75 0.62
N LEU A 586 -18.38 31.52 0.54
CA LEU A 586 -17.76 30.49 -0.29
C LEU A 586 -17.22 29.36 0.61
N PHE A 587 -17.68 28.13 0.35
CA PHE A 587 -17.16 26.94 1.05
C PHE A 587 -15.92 26.44 0.32
N SER A 588 -14.75 26.88 0.81
CA SER A 588 -13.42 26.47 0.38
C SER A 588 -12.91 25.29 1.23
N SER A 589 -11.66 24.90 1.06
CA SER A 589 -11.03 23.78 1.78
C SER A 589 -9.55 24.04 2.06
N ILE A 590 -9.05 23.51 3.19
CA ILE A 590 -7.60 23.48 3.50
C ILE A 590 -6.75 22.85 2.39
N VAL A 591 -7.34 21.98 1.56
CA VAL A 591 -6.66 21.36 0.40
C VAL A 591 -6.26 22.42 -0.63
N GLY A 592 -7.01 23.52 -0.77
CA GLY A 592 -6.60 24.66 -1.61
C GLY A 592 -5.46 25.49 -1.01
N VAL A 593 -5.17 25.34 0.28
CA VAL A 593 -4.16 26.14 1.01
C VAL A 593 -2.81 25.45 1.02
N TRP A 594 -2.74 24.16 1.35
CA TRP A 594 -1.48 23.42 1.48
C TRP A 594 -1.48 22.05 0.81
N GLY A 595 -2.54 21.73 0.06
CA GLY A 595 -2.59 20.54 -0.78
C GLY A 595 -2.96 19.26 -0.04
N ASN A 596 -3.41 18.29 -0.83
CA ASN A 596 -3.51 16.88 -0.47
C ASN A 596 -3.27 16.08 -1.75
N GLY A 597 -2.46 15.02 -1.70
CA GLY A 597 -2.20 14.22 -2.89
C GLY A 597 -3.49 13.69 -3.51
N GLY A 598 -3.52 13.52 -4.83
CA GLY A 598 -4.70 13.04 -5.55
C GLY A 598 -5.86 14.04 -5.64
N GLN A 599 -5.73 15.27 -5.16
CA GLN A 599 -6.83 16.25 -5.12
C GLN A 599 -6.52 17.54 -5.90
N ALA A 600 -5.72 17.45 -6.98
CA ALA A 600 -5.22 18.62 -7.70
C ALA A 600 -6.32 19.54 -8.25
N SER A 601 -7.36 18.99 -8.89
CA SER A 601 -8.50 19.77 -9.41
C SER A 601 -9.29 20.44 -8.28
N TYR A 602 -9.45 19.74 -7.16
CA TYR A 602 -10.14 20.27 -5.98
C TYR A 602 -9.34 21.36 -5.29
N ALA A 603 -8.03 21.19 -5.13
CA ALA A 603 -7.13 22.21 -4.61
C ALA A 603 -7.17 23.48 -5.46
N ALA A 604 -7.07 23.33 -6.79
CA ALA A 604 -7.19 24.43 -7.75
C ALA A 604 -8.53 25.17 -7.61
N ALA A 605 -9.64 24.42 -7.53
CA ALA A 605 -10.97 25.01 -7.39
C ALA A 605 -11.12 25.84 -6.11
N ASN A 606 -10.67 25.32 -4.97
CA ASN A 606 -10.80 26.01 -3.67
C ASN A 606 -9.88 27.23 -3.57
N ALA A 607 -8.65 27.16 -4.08
CA ALA A 607 -7.77 28.33 -4.17
C ALA A 607 -8.38 29.46 -5.03
N ALA A 608 -9.11 29.11 -6.09
CA ALA A 608 -9.85 30.07 -6.90
C ALA A 608 -11.01 30.74 -6.13
N LEU A 609 -11.71 30.00 -5.27
CA LEU A 609 -12.78 30.55 -4.42
C LEU A 609 -12.20 31.55 -3.40
N ASP A 610 -11.06 31.24 -2.79
CA ASP A 610 -10.39 32.15 -1.86
C ASP A 610 -9.99 33.46 -2.58
N ALA A 611 -9.41 33.35 -3.78
CA ALA A 611 -9.09 34.52 -4.60
C ALA A 611 -10.33 35.30 -5.05
N LEU A 612 -11.44 34.62 -5.37
CA LEU A 612 -12.70 35.25 -5.72
C LEU A 612 -13.25 36.09 -4.56
N ALA A 613 -13.15 35.60 -3.32
CA ALA A 613 -13.57 36.38 -2.14
C ALA A 613 -12.76 37.68 -2.02
N HIS A 614 -11.43 37.62 -2.16
CA HIS A 614 -10.57 38.80 -2.16
C HIS A 614 -10.90 39.76 -3.31
N ARG A 615 -11.11 39.25 -4.53
CA ARG A 615 -11.50 40.04 -5.70
C ARG A 615 -12.86 40.74 -5.52
N ARG A 616 -13.84 40.05 -4.94
CA ARG A 616 -15.16 40.62 -4.62
C ARG A 616 -15.04 41.72 -3.56
N ARG A 617 -14.23 41.51 -2.52
CA ARG A 617 -13.91 42.52 -1.50
C ARG A 617 -13.19 43.74 -2.05
N ALA A 618 -12.28 43.57 -3.00
CA ALA A 618 -11.59 44.68 -3.66
C ALA A 618 -12.55 45.61 -4.43
N ARG A 619 -13.73 45.12 -4.84
CA ARG A 619 -14.82 45.92 -5.43
C ARG A 619 -15.78 46.52 -4.38
N GLY A 620 -15.47 46.38 -3.08
CA GLY A 620 -16.31 46.87 -1.98
C GLY A 620 -17.50 45.97 -1.65
N LEU A 621 -17.61 44.79 -2.26
CA LEU A 621 -18.71 43.85 -2.05
C LEU A 621 -18.38 42.86 -0.93
N ARG A 622 -19.39 42.41 -0.17
CA ARG A 622 -19.22 41.38 0.87
C ARG A 622 -18.78 40.05 0.24
N ALA A 623 -17.83 39.38 0.89
CA ALA A 623 -17.42 38.01 0.59
C ALA A 623 -16.66 37.40 1.75
N THR A 624 -16.95 36.15 2.09
CA THR A 624 -16.25 35.37 3.12
C THR A 624 -15.96 33.99 2.54
N SER A 625 -14.67 33.66 2.34
CA SER A 625 -14.24 32.29 2.05
C SER A 625 -13.79 31.60 3.33
N LEU A 626 -14.27 30.38 3.56
CA LEU A 626 -13.81 29.54 4.67
C LEU A 626 -13.12 28.30 4.11
N ALA A 627 -11.82 28.18 4.35
CA ALA A 627 -11.06 26.99 4.04
C ALA A 627 -11.25 25.96 5.16
N TRP A 628 -12.20 25.05 4.97
CA TRP A 628 -12.57 24.05 5.96
C TRP A 628 -11.61 22.87 6.01
N GLY A 629 -11.30 22.40 7.23
CA GLY A 629 -10.89 21.02 7.49
C GLY A 629 -12.04 20.02 7.27
N PRO A 630 -11.78 18.70 7.35
CA PRO A 630 -12.81 17.68 7.16
C PRO A 630 -13.91 17.81 8.24
N TRP A 631 -15.18 17.62 7.89
CA TRP A 631 -16.30 17.61 8.84
C TRP A 631 -16.67 16.18 9.23
N ALA A 632 -16.92 15.93 10.52
CA ALA A 632 -17.31 14.61 11.00
C ALA A 632 -18.72 14.23 10.50
N GLY A 633 -18.87 13.03 9.93
CA GLY A 633 -20.16 12.46 9.54
C GLY A 633 -20.96 13.26 8.50
N ALA A 634 -20.34 14.21 7.78
CA ALA A 634 -21.00 15.03 6.77
C ALA A 634 -20.03 15.56 5.70
N GLY A 635 -20.57 15.86 4.52
CA GLY A 635 -19.82 16.46 3.42
C GLY A 635 -18.97 15.45 2.62
N MET A 636 -18.12 15.98 1.74
CA MET A 636 -17.32 15.17 0.81
C MET A 636 -16.18 14.39 1.49
N ALA A 637 -15.90 14.67 2.77
CA ALA A 637 -14.90 13.98 3.59
C ALA A 637 -15.49 12.89 4.52
N ALA A 638 -16.80 12.61 4.45
CA ALA A 638 -17.48 11.68 5.35
C ALA A 638 -17.21 10.19 5.06
N GLY A 639 -16.52 9.86 3.97
CA GLY A 639 -16.10 8.49 3.68
C GLY A 639 -15.03 8.00 4.67
N ALA A 640 -15.19 6.79 5.22
CA ALA A 640 -14.34 6.26 6.28
C ALA A 640 -12.82 6.24 5.95
N GLY A 641 -12.45 6.16 4.67
CA GLY A 641 -11.04 6.22 4.23
C GLY A 641 -10.46 7.63 4.18
N ALA A 642 -11.26 8.65 3.84
CA ALA A 642 -10.80 10.04 3.71
C ALA A 642 -10.50 10.66 5.09
N ALA A 643 -11.38 10.44 6.08
CA ALA A 643 -11.17 10.92 7.44
C ALA A 643 -9.95 10.26 8.12
N ALA A 644 -9.72 8.96 7.87
CA ALA A 644 -8.55 8.24 8.39
C ALA A 644 -7.23 8.67 7.73
N ALA A 645 -7.26 9.12 6.47
CA ALA A 645 -6.10 9.71 5.81
C ALA A 645 -5.72 11.06 6.44
N PHE A 646 -6.69 11.98 6.59
CA PHE A 646 -6.44 13.25 7.28
C PHE A 646 -5.95 13.06 8.72
N ALA A 647 -6.55 12.13 9.46
CA ALA A 647 -6.15 11.85 10.84
C ALA A 647 -4.70 11.31 10.95
N ARG A 648 -4.24 10.50 9.99
CA ARG A 648 -2.82 10.08 9.93
C ARG A 648 -1.89 11.27 9.76
N ASP A 649 -2.31 12.29 9.04
CA ASP A 649 -1.52 13.51 8.81
C ASP A 649 -1.72 14.58 9.89
N GLY A 650 -2.39 14.24 11.00
CA GLY A 650 -2.61 15.16 12.13
C GLY A 650 -3.74 16.17 11.89
N VAL A 651 -4.57 15.98 10.85
CA VAL A 651 -5.77 16.80 10.60
C VAL A 651 -7.01 16.04 11.07
N GLU A 652 -7.67 16.56 12.09
CA GLU A 652 -8.83 15.93 12.72
C GLU A 652 -10.14 16.39 12.06
N ALA A 653 -11.17 15.53 12.15
CA ALA A 653 -12.51 15.87 11.68
C ALA A 653 -13.18 16.85 12.65
N LEU A 654 -13.64 17.99 12.13
CA LEU A 654 -14.38 19.01 12.86
C LEU A 654 -15.77 18.50 13.26
N ASP A 655 -16.14 18.76 14.51
CA ASP A 655 -17.53 18.64 14.93
C ASP A 655 -18.42 19.60 14.11
N PRO A 656 -19.52 19.12 13.50
CA PRO A 656 -20.37 19.94 12.64
C PRO A 656 -21.01 21.15 13.34
N GLU A 657 -21.36 21.04 14.63
CA GLU A 657 -21.95 22.17 15.34
C GLU A 657 -20.89 23.25 15.62
N ARG A 658 -19.68 22.84 16.04
CA ARG A 658 -18.54 23.77 16.14
C ARG A 658 -18.21 24.45 14.82
N ALA A 659 -18.30 23.73 13.70
CA ALA A 659 -18.05 24.30 12.39
C ALA A 659 -19.16 25.29 11.96
N LEU A 660 -20.42 25.03 12.29
CA LEU A 660 -21.53 25.98 12.10
C LEU A 660 -21.36 27.23 12.97
N ASP A 661 -20.93 27.09 14.22
CA ASP A 661 -20.61 28.24 15.09
C ASP A 661 -19.46 29.09 14.53
N ALA A 662 -18.43 28.45 13.96
CA ALA A 662 -17.34 29.14 13.28
C ALA A 662 -17.81 29.87 12.01
N LEU A 663 -18.69 29.25 11.20
CA LEU A 663 -19.31 29.89 10.04
C LEU A 663 -20.06 31.16 10.47
N ASP A 664 -20.95 31.03 11.44
CA ASP A 664 -21.76 32.10 12.01
C ASP A 664 -20.88 33.27 12.49
N ARG A 665 -19.77 32.96 13.16
CA ARG A 665 -18.83 33.94 13.68
C ARG A 665 -18.04 34.64 12.58
N ALA A 666 -17.52 33.91 11.59
CA ALA A 666 -16.75 34.47 10.49
C ALA A 666 -17.57 35.43 9.63
N VAL A 667 -18.83 35.07 9.35
CA VAL A 667 -19.76 35.93 8.59
C VAL A 667 -20.08 37.19 9.38
N ARG A 668 -20.41 37.09 10.68
CA ARG A 668 -20.71 38.25 11.54
C ARG A 668 -19.50 39.16 11.82
N ALA A 669 -18.29 38.60 11.77
CA ALA A 669 -17.05 39.35 11.89
C ALA A 669 -16.61 39.99 10.56
N ASP A 670 -17.30 39.70 9.46
CA ASP A 670 -17.01 40.20 8.13
C ASP A 670 -15.62 39.80 7.60
N GLU A 671 -15.17 38.59 7.95
CA GLU A 671 -13.89 38.08 7.47
C GLU A 671 -13.88 37.87 5.95
N THR A 672 -12.75 38.15 5.30
CA THR A 672 -12.60 37.92 3.85
C THR A 672 -12.23 36.47 3.55
N SER A 673 -11.21 35.95 4.23
CA SER A 673 -10.69 34.61 4.05
C SER A 673 -10.07 34.10 5.35
N VAL A 674 -10.53 32.95 5.80
CA VAL A 674 -10.10 32.32 7.06
C VAL A 674 -10.04 30.81 6.92
N ILE A 675 -9.13 30.18 7.65
CA ILE A 675 -8.99 28.73 7.72
C ILE A 675 -9.60 28.27 9.04
N VAL A 676 -10.45 27.25 8.97
CA VAL A 676 -11.03 26.61 10.16
C VAL A 676 -10.74 25.12 10.09
N ALA A 677 -9.86 24.63 10.95
CA ALA A 677 -9.43 23.23 10.96
C ALA A 677 -8.99 22.80 12.38
N ALA A 678 -9.28 21.54 12.74
CA ALA A 678 -8.71 20.91 13.91
C ALA A 678 -7.40 20.21 13.50
N VAL A 679 -6.27 20.68 14.02
CA VAL A 679 -4.95 20.15 13.63
C VAL A 679 -4.13 19.87 14.88
N ASP A 680 -3.68 18.63 15.02
CA ASP A 680 -2.61 18.27 15.96
C ASP A 680 -1.28 18.61 15.29
N TRP A 681 -0.78 19.82 15.56
CA TRP A 681 0.47 20.30 14.97
C TRP A 681 1.71 19.49 15.39
N ALA A 682 1.66 18.76 16.50
CA ALA A 682 2.76 17.89 16.91
C ALA A 682 2.79 16.62 16.05
N ALA A 683 1.62 16.01 15.79
CA ALA A 683 1.49 14.90 14.85
C ALA A 683 1.77 15.33 13.40
N PHE A 684 1.27 16.50 13.00
CA PHE A 684 1.46 17.09 11.67
C PHE A 684 2.95 17.38 11.37
N ALA A 685 3.74 17.79 12.37
CA ALA A 685 5.18 18.07 12.24
C ALA A 685 6.09 16.91 12.65
N GLY A 686 5.56 15.69 12.77
CA GLY A 686 6.30 14.52 13.22
C GLY A 686 7.42 14.07 12.25
N PRO A 687 8.28 13.12 12.66
CA PRO A 687 9.44 12.65 11.88
C PRO A 687 9.11 12.12 10.47
N SER A 688 7.86 11.67 10.28
CA SER A 688 7.32 11.09 9.05
C SER A 688 6.51 12.09 8.19
N ALA A 689 6.45 13.37 8.56
CA ALA A 689 5.71 14.35 7.79
C ALA A 689 6.38 14.62 6.42
N PRO A 690 5.62 14.80 5.32
CA PRO A 690 6.17 15.19 4.02
C PRO A 690 6.95 16.50 4.17
N ARG A 691 8.28 16.43 3.99
CA ARG A 691 9.19 17.55 4.29
C ARG A 691 9.09 18.72 3.29
N GLY A 692 8.34 18.55 2.19
CA GLY A 692 8.26 19.51 1.09
C GLY A 692 7.54 20.82 1.39
N SER A 693 6.85 20.96 2.52
CA SER A 693 6.01 22.15 2.81
C SER A 693 6.17 22.75 4.22
N TRP A 694 7.16 22.32 5.02
CA TRP A 694 7.31 22.80 6.42
C TRP A 694 7.49 24.32 6.53
N ALA A 695 8.12 24.97 5.54
CA ALA A 695 8.32 26.42 5.53
C ALA A 695 6.98 27.19 5.54
N LEU A 696 5.92 26.65 4.92
CA LEU A 696 4.58 27.26 4.96
C LEU A 696 4.04 27.36 6.40
N PHE A 697 4.38 26.39 7.25
CA PHE A 697 3.87 26.29 8.61
C PHE A 697 4.84 26.82 9.68
N ASP A 698 5.94 27.48 9.30
CA ASP A 698 6.86 28.12 10.26
C ASP A 698 6.18 29.21 11.13
N GLY A 699 5.02 29.70 10.69
CA GLY A 699 4.14 30.58 11.45
C GLY A 699 3.50 29.89 12.67
N ILE A 700 3.49 28.56 12.72
CA ILE A 700 2.96 27.75 13.82
C ILE A 700 4.09 27.44 14.83
N PRO A 701 3.95 27.83 16.11
CA PRO A 701 5.00 27.60 17.12
C PRO A 701 5.41 26.14 17.30
N ALA A 702 4.44 25.21 17.31
CA ALA A 702 4.70 23.77 17.49
C ALA A 702 5.53 23.18 16.33
N VAL A 703 5.24 23.57 15.09
CA VAL A 703 5.99 23.12 13.90
C VAL A 703 7.42 23.66 13.93
N ARG A 704 7.61 24.93 14.30
CA ARG A 704 8.93 25.54 14.45
C ARG A 704 9.77 24.83 15.51
N ALA A 705 9.17 24.50 16.66
CA ALA A 705 9.84 23.77 17.73
C ALA A 705 10.27 22.35 17.28
N ALA A 706 9.38 21.62 16.61
CA ALA A 706 9.68 20.30 16.05
C ALA A 706 10.85 20.36 15.04
N ARG A 707 10.87 21.36 14.15
CA ARG A 707 11.95 21.58 13.19
C ARG A 707 13.29 21.90 13.87
N SER A 708 13.29 22.79 14.86
CA SER A 708 14.50 23.11 15.63
C SER A 708 15.07 21.89 16.37
N ALA A 709 14.20 21.02 16.91
CA ALA A 709 14.61 19.76 17.52
C ALA A 709 15.26 18.81 16.50
N ALA A 710 14.65 18.64 15.32
CA ALA A 710 15.17 17.82 14.23
C ALA A 710 16.55 18.30 13.73
N ALA A 711 16.72 19.61 13.56
CA ALA A 711 18.00 20.22 13.19
C ALA A 711 19.09 20.04 14.27
N GLY A 712 18.69 20.02 15.55
CA GLY A 712 19.57 19.70 16.69
C GLY A 712 20.16 18.29 16.60
N THR A 713 19.31 17.28 16.35
CA THR A 713 19.72 15.88 16.17
C THR A 713 20.61 15.64 14.95
N ALA A 714 20.36 16.34 13.84
CA ALA A 714 21.18 16.24 12.63
C ALA A 714 22.59 16.85 12.77
N ARG A 715 22.76 17.77 13.74
CA ARG A 715 24.04 18.43 14.03
C ARG A 715 24.89 17.63 15.02
N THR A 716 24.28 16.87 15.93
CA THR A 716 24.97 15.89 16.78
C THR A 716 25.43 14.65 16.00
N ALA A 717 24.66 14.20 15.00
CA ALA A 717 25.06 13.08 14.13
C ALA A 717 26.22 13.43 13.15
N ARG A 718 26.38 14.72 12.81
CA ARG A 718 27.50 15.23 11.98
C ARG A 718 28.85 15.29 12.71
N GLY A 719 28.90 15.03 14.02
CA GLY A 719 30.14 15.02 14.80
C GLY A 719 31.00 13.77 14.64
N THR A 720 30.52 12.71 13.99
CA THR A 720 31.17 11.39 13.96
C THR A 720 31.37 10.78 12.56
N ALA A 721 31.28 11.56 11.47
CA ALA A 721 31.56 11.08 10.10
C ALA A 721 32.58 12.00 9.39
N PRO A 722 33.49 11.46 8.53
CA PRO A 722 34.53 12.26 7.90
C PRO A 722 33.93 13.26 6.89
N ALA A 723 34.50 14.47 6.85
CA ALA A 723 34.07 15.54 5.96
C ALA A 723 34.44 15.25 4.49
N VAL A 724 33.45 15.23 3.60
CA VAL A 724 33.67 15.31 2.14
C VAL A 724 33.29 16.73 1.67
N ARG A 725 34.27 17.43 1.11
CA ARG A 725 34.13 18.76 0.50
C ARG A 725 33.81 18.63 -1.00
N GLY A 726 32.89 19.47 -1.47
CA GLY A 726 32.80 19.94 -2.87
C GLY A 726 32.02 19.02 -3.81
N LEU A 727 30.76 19.37 -4.11
CA LEU A 727 29.91 18.71 -5.10
C LEU A 727 29.90 19.53 -6.40
N GLU A 728 30.42 18.94 -7.47
CA GLU A 728 30.15 19.30 -8.86
C GLU A 728 29.47 18.10 -9.55
N GLY A 729 28.33 18.32 -10.21
CA GLY A 729 27.74 17.42 -11.22
C GLY A 729 26.86 16.27 -10.71
N GLU A 730 25.53 16.44 -10.76
CA GLU A 730 24.50 15.51 -10.27
C GLU A 730 24.37 14.16 -11.02
N ARG A 731 25.14 13.92 -12.10
CA ARG A 731 25.36 12.52 -12.57
C ARG A 731 26.23 11.72 -11.60
N GLY A 732 27.07 12.41 -10.83
CA GLY A 732 27.92 11.83 -9.80
C GLY A 732 27.16 11.39 -8.56
N ALA A 733 25.91 11.81 -8.31
CA ALA A 733 25.19 11.46 -7.08
C ALA A 733 24.53 10.06 -7.15
N ALA A 734 23.92 9.73 -8.30
CA ALA A 734 23.45 8.37 -8.58
C ALA A 734 24.64 7.42 -8.74
N ASP A 735 25.69 7.82 -9.47
CA ASP A 735 26.95 7.07 -9.57
C ASP A 735 27.67 6.94 -8.23
N ALA A 736 27.56 7.91 -7.30
CA ALA A 736 28.12 7.81 -5.96
C ALA A 736 27.30 6.91 -5.03
N TRP A 737 25.96 6.95 -5.10
CA TRP A 737 25.11 6.01 -4.35
C TRP A 737 25.29 4.57 -4.86
N LEU A 738 25.31 4.38 -6.19
CA LEU A 738 25.65 3.11 -6.85
C LEU A 738 27.11 2.69 -6.56
N SER A 739 28.09 3.60 -6.56
CA SER A 739 29.51 3.26 -6.30
C SER A 739 29.85 3.05 -4.81
N GLU A 740 29.17 3.73 -3.88
CA GLU A 740 29.40 3.58 -2.43
C GLU A 740 28.65 2.38 -1.82
N ARG A 741 27.40 2.10 -2.25
CA ARG A 741 26.59 1.00 -1.68
C ARG A 741 26.50 -0.25 -2.56
N LEU A 742 26.61 -0.12 -3.88
CA LEU A 742 26.55 -1.24 -4.83
C LEU A 742 27.84 -1.31 -5.68
N PRO A 743 29.05 -1.41 -5.07
CA PRO A 743 30.28 -1.49 -5.86
C PRO A 743 30.17 -2.65 -6.86
N GLY A 744 30.72 -2.48 -8.07
CA GLY A 744 30.65 -3.46 -9.18
C GLY A 744 31.24 -4.86 -8.90
N ARG A 745 31.57 -5.16 -7.64
CA ARG A 745 31.99 -6.45 -7.09
C ARG A 745 30.87 -7.24 -6.43
N LEU A 746 29.69 -6.66 -6.19
CA LEU A 746 28.56 -7.40 -5.61
C LEU A 746 27.99 -8.39 -6.64
N SER A 747 27.81 -9.63 -6.18
CA SER A 747 27.07 -10.64 -6.92
C SER A 747 25.63 -10.18 -7.17
N GLU A 748 24.99 -10.71 -8.21
CA GLU A 748 23.59 -10.41 -8.52
C GLU A 748 22.65 -10.65 -7.31
N THR A 749 22.95 -11.68 -6.52
CA THR A 749 22.18 -12.02 -5.31
C THR A 749 22.31 -10.93 -4.24
N GLU A 750 23.49 -10.33 -4.08
CA GLU A 750 23.71 -9.25 -3.12
C GLU A 750 23.03 -7.95 -3.59
N ARG A 751 23.07 -7.64 -4.90
CA ARG A 751 22.37 -6.46 -5.45
C ARG A 751 20.86 -6.54 -5.27
N ARG A 752 20.27 -7.72 -5.52
CA ARG A 752 18.83 -7.96 -5.31
C ARG A 752 18.44 -7.84 -3.83
N ARG A 753 19.32 -8.25 -2.90
CA ARG A 753 19.09 -8.12 -1.45
C ARG A 753 19.11 -6.65 -1.01
N GLU A 754 20.09 -5.88 -1.46
CA GLU A 754 20.20 -4.44 -1.14
C GLU A 754 19.00 -3.64 -1.68
N LEU A 755 18.54 -3.95 -2.89
CA LEU A 755 17.33 -3.32 -3.45
C LEU A 755 16.06 -3.70 -2.69
N LEU A 756 15.95 -4.95 -2.21
CA LEU A 756 14.84 -5.38 -1.37
C LEU A 756 14.85 -4.64 -0.02
N ASP A 757 16.01 -4.50 0.61
CA ASP A 757 16.14 -3.75 1.86
C ASP A 757 15.86 -2.27 1.68
N LEU A 758 16.24 -1.67 0.54
CA LEU A 758 15.84 -0.31 0.17
C LEU A 758 14.31 -0.19 0.09
N VAL A 759 13.65 -1.05 -0.67
CA VAL A 759 12.17 -1.03 -0.83
C VAL A 759 11.47 -1.19 0.51
N ARG A 760 11.93 -2.12 1.36
CA ARG A 760 11.34 -2.35 2.70
C ARG A 760 11.59 -1.18 3.64
N THR A 761 12.76 -0.55 3.56
CA THR A 761 13.10 0.64 4.37
C THR A 761 12.22 1.82 3.99
N GLU A 762 12.11 2.13 2.70
CA GLU A 762 11.25 3.22 2.24
C GLU A 762 9.77 2.92 2.52
N ALA A 763 9.34 1.66 2.37
CA ALA A 763 7.98 1.25 2.70
C ALA A 763 7.66 1.39 4.19
N ALA A 764 8.60 1.02 5.07
CA ALA A 764 8.45 1.19 6.52
C ALA A 764 8.33 2.67 6.90
N LEU A 765 9.11 3.54 6.26
CA LEU A 765 9.07 4.98 6.52
C LEU A 765 7.73 5.60 6.10
N VAL A 766 7.18 5.20 4.94
CA VAL A 766 5.86 5.64 4.47
C VAL A 766 4.73 5.15 5.39
N LEU A 767 4.80 3.89 5.84
CA LEU A 767 3.83 3.32 6.78
C LEU A 767 4.05 3.75 8.25
N ARG A 768 5.06 4.59 8.51
CA ARG A 768 5.45 5.05 9.84
C ARG A 768 5.72 3.91 10.83
N ARG A 769 6.36 2.85 10.34
CA ARG A 769 6.82 1.72 11.15
C ARG A 769 8.25 1.94 11.59
N GLU A 770 8.61 1.37 12.74
CA GLU A 770 9.91 1.60 13.38
C GLU A 770 11.08 0.95 12.62
N SER A 771 10.84 -0.06 11.77
CA SER A 771 11.92 -0.74 11.02
C SER A 771 11.47 -1.39 9.72
N ALA A 772 12.41 -1.59 8.77
CA ALA A 772 12.21 -2.34 7.54
C ALA A 772 11.80 -3.81 7.79
N ALA A 773 12.20 -4.39 8.92
CA ALA A 773 11.84 -5.75 9.31
C ALA A 773 10.33 -5.93 9.57
N SER A 774 9.62 -4.85 9.90
CA SER A 774 8.17 -4.86 10.09
C SER A 774 7.35 -4.90 8.80
N VAL A 775 8.00 -4.72 7.65
CA VAL A 775 7.39 -4.85 6.32
C VAL A 775 7.73 -6.23 5.79
N ASP A 776 6.72 -7.09 5.66
CA ASP A 776 6.86 -8.41 5.06
C ASP A 776 7.27 -8.28 3.58
N PRO A 777 8.37 -8.92 3.15
CA PRO A 777 8.86 -8.83 1.78
C PRO A 777 7.90 -9.39 0.71
N ARG A 778 6.92 -10.23 1.09
CA ARG A 778 5.98 -10.88 0.18
C ARG A 778 4.53 -10.51 0.41
N ALA A 779 4.20 -9.82 1.50
CA ALA A 779 2.85 -9.31 1.70
C ALA A 779 2.55 -8.22 0.67
N ALA A 780 1.32 -8.25 0.14
CA ALA A 780 0.87 -7.21 -0.76
C ALA A 780 0.88 -5.84 -0.03
N PHE A 781 1.37 -4.79 -0.70
CA PHE A 781 1.41 -3.44 -0.14
C PHE A 781 0.04 -2.99 0.38
N LYS A 782 -1.05 -3.31 -0.34
CA LYS A 782 -2.43 -3.01 0.11
C LYS A 782 -2.78 -3.65 1.45
N ALA A 783 -2.36 -4.90 1.69
CA ALA A 783 -2.59 -5.58 2.97
C ALA A 783 -1.73 -4.97 4.10
N GLY A 784 -0.56 -4.43 3.76
CA GLY A 784 0.32 -3.70 4.68
C GLY A 784 -0.16 -2.30 5.08
N GLY A 785 -1.29 -1.82 4.55
CA GLY A 785 -1.86 -0.50 4.84
C GLY A 785 -1.50 0.59 3.83
N PHE A 786 -0.99 0.23 2.64
CA PHE A 786 -0.83 1.17 1.54
C PHE A 786 -2.16 1.48 0.86
N ASP A 787 -2.42 2.77 0.68
CA ASP A 787 -3.48 3.37 -0.11
C ASP A 787 -2.89 4.13 -1.32
N SER A 788 -3.75 4.77 -2.11
CA SER A 788 -3.33 5.52 -3.29
C SER A 788 -2.33 6.66 -3.02
N LEU A 789 -2.24 7.19 -1.79
CA LEU A 789 -1.35 8.32 -1.46
C LEU A 789 0.03 7.84 -0.98
N THR A 790 0.03 6.86 -0.09
CA THR A 790 1.23 6.18 0.39
C THR A 790 1.96 5.44 -0.74
N VAL A 791 1.23 4.95 -1.77
CA VAL A 791 1.82 4.43 -3.01
C VAL A 791 2.67 5.49 -3.72
N LEU A 792 2.17 6.73 -3.83
CA LEU A 792 2.94 7.81 -4.46
C LEU A 792 4.12 8.26 -3.60
N GLU A 793 3.96 8.29 -2.28
CA GLU A 793 5.06 8.62 -1.39
C GLU A 793 6.20 7.60 -1.54
N LEU A 794 5.87 6.29 -1.54
CA LEU A 794 6.87 5.25 -1.75
C LEU A 794 7.54 5.36 -3.12
N ARG A 795 6.77 5.58 -4.19
CA ARG A 795 7.31 5.83 -5.53
C ARG A 795 8.30 7.00 -5.52
N ASN A 796 7.90 8.15 -4.96
CA ASN A 796 8.72 9.36 -4.94
C ASN A 796 10.04 9.16 -4.17
N ARG A 797 9.99 8.41 -3.07
CA ARG A 797 11.16 8.07 -2.27
C ARG A 797 12.09 7.11 -3.00
N LEU A 798 11.54 6.10 -3.68
CA LEU A 798 12.31 5.17 -4.52
C LEU A 798 12.94 5.88 -5.72
N THR A 799 12.22 6.75 -6.42
CA THR A 799 12.77 7.60 -7.49
C THR A 799 13.89 8.48 -6.96
N ALA A 800 13.74 9.11 -5.78
CA ALA A 800 14.80 9.91 -5.18
C ALA A 800 16.04 9.09 -4.78
N ALA A 801 15.84 7.86 -4.30
CA ALA A 801 16.92 6.98 -3.88
C ALA A 801 17.65 6.31 -5.06
N THR A 802 16.95 6.01 -6.15
CA THR A 802 17.47 5.24 -7.29
C THR A 802 17.80 6.08 -8.51
N GLY A 803 17.22 7.28 -8.63
CA GLY A 803 17.31 8.11 -9.84
C GLY A 803 16.41 7.63 -11.01
N LEU A 804 15.63 6.56 -10.83
CA LEU A 804 14.76 5.99 -11.86
C LEU A 804 13.44 6.75 -11.99
N ALA A 805 12.97 6.92 -13.23
CA ALA A 805 11.62 7.40 -13.53
C ALA A 805 10.59 6.27 -13.36
N LEU A 806 9.96 6.18 -12.18
CA LEU A 806 9.01 5.11 -11.86
C LEU A 806 7.55 5.55 -12.13
N PRO A 807 6.72 4.71 -12.77
CA PRO A 807 5.33 5.04 -13.07
C PRO A 807 4.44 5.10 -11.82
N SER A 808 3.28 5.76 -11.90
CA SER A 808 2.28 5.78 -10.81
C SER A 808 1.53 4.46 -10.62
N SER A 809 1.56 3.54 -11.60
CA SER A 809 1.02 2.19 -11.51
C SER A 809 1.96 1.19 -10.83
N LEU A 810 3.15 1.60 -10.40
CA LEU A 810 4.24 0.74 -9.91
C LEU A 810 3.78 -0.34 -8.92
N LEU A 811 2.98 0.02 -7.91
CA LEU A 811 2.51 -0.93 -6.89
C LEU A 811 1.29 -1.76 -7.33
N PHE A 812 0.68 -1.47 -8.48
CA PHE A 812 -0.29 -2.36 -9.11
C PHE A 812 0.40 -3.43 -9.95
N ASP A 813 1.43 -3.02 -10.69
CA ASP A 813 2.21 -3.91 -11.55
C ASP A 813 3.14 -4.81 -10.70
N TYR A 814 3.62 -4.30 -9.57
CA TYR A 814 4.51 -4.98 -8.62
C TYR A 814 3.94 -4.88 -7.19
N PRO A 815 3.03 -5.79 -6.80
CA PRO A 815 2.18 -5.61 -5.63
C PRO A 815 2.86 -5.83 -4.28
N ASP A 816 4.12 -6.27 -4.26
CA ASP A 816 4.87 -6.61 -3.03
C ASP A 816 6.33 -6.13 -3.08
N PRO A 817 7.01 -5.97 -1.93
CA PRO A 817 8.40 -5.50 -1.90
C PRO A 817 9.38 -6.33 -2.74
N THR A 818 9.17 -7.64 -2.85
CA THR A 818 10.05 -8.54 -3.62
C THR A 818 9.88 -8.35 -5.12
N SER A 819 8.64 -8.27 -5.62
CA SER A 819 8.40 -8.01 -7.04
C SER A 819 8.87 -6.62 -7.45
N LEU A 820 8.70 -5.61 -6.58
CA LEU A 820 9.17 -4.25 -6.84
C LEU A 820 10.70 -4.15 -6.85
N ALA A 821 11.39 -4.78 -5.89
CA ALA A 821 12.86 -4.79 -5.86
C ALA A 821 13.47 -5.46 -7.11
N ARG A 822 12.81 -6.48 -7.65
CA ARG A 822 13.22 -7.13 -8.90
C ARG A 822 13.07 -6.19 -10.10
N HIS A 823 11.96 -5.47 -10.19
CA HIS A 823 11.77 -4.49 -11.26
C HIS A 823 12.83 -3.37 -11.20
N LEU A 824 13.12 -2.83 -10.01
CA LEU A 824 14.18 -1.83 -9.84
C LEU A 824 15.57 -2.36 -10.25
N HIS A 825 15.83 -3.64 -9.98
CA HIS A 825 17.08 -4.29 -10.41
C HIS A 825 17.19 -4.33 -11.94
N ASP A 826 16.11 -4.73 -12.62
CA ASP A 826 16.10 -4.87 -14.08
C ASP A 826 16.21 -3.51 -14.79
N GLU A 827 15.62 -2.45 -14.21
CA GLU A 827 15.75 -1.06 -14.70
C GLU A 827 17.16 -0.48 -14.49
N LEU A 828 17.81 -0.76 -13.35
CA LEU A 828 19.14 -0.20 -13.03
C LEU A 828 20.29 -0.91 -13.73
N PHE A 829 20.19 -2.23 -13.93
CA PHE A 829 21.30 -3.06 -14.41
C PHE A 829 21.05 -3.69 -15.78
N GLY A 830 19.87 -3.45 -16.36
CA GLY A 830 19.36 -4.16 -17.53
C GLY A 830 18.91 -5.57 -17.17
N ALA A 831 17.93 -6.10 -17.90
CA ALA A 831 17.61 -7.52 -17.83
C ALA A 831 18.87 -8.31 -18.16
N GLY A 832 19.42 -9.04 -17.18
CA GLY A 832 20.70 -9.72 -17.29
C GLY A 832 20.82 -10.49 -18.61
N THR A 833 21.70 -10.03 -19.49
CA THR A 833 22.09 -10.78 -20.68
C THR A 833 22.89 -11.98 -20.22
N ASP A 834 22.21 -13.10 -20.01
CA ASP A 834 22.84 -14.40 -20.00
C ASP A 834 23.22 -14.72 -21.46
N THR A 835 24.47 -14.43 -21.82
CA THR A 835 25.03 -14.81 -23.11
C THR A 835 25.25 -16.31 -23.14
N GLY A 836 24.19 -17.01 -23.55
CA GLY A 836 24.19 -18.41 -23.95
C GLY A 836 23.17 -18.62 -25.07
N THR A 837 23.55 -18.21 -26.29
CA THR A 837 22.82 -18.39 -27.58
C THR A 837 21.37 -17.85 -27.63
N GLY A 838 21.25 -16.60 -28.11
CA GLY A 838 19.96 -15.96 -28.35
C GLY A 838 19.22 -16.47 -29.58
N GLY A 839 17.95 -16.81 -29.37
CA GLY A 839 16.92 -16.98 -30.38
C GLY A 839 15.52 -16.95 -29.77
N ALA A 840 15.02 -15.75 -29.44
CA ALA A 840 13.63 -15.36 -29.07
C ALA A 840 12.95 -16.09 -27.87
N PRO A 841 12.09 -15.42 -27.07
CA PRO A 841 11.34 -16.09 -26.00
C PRO A 841 10.18 -16.89 -26.62
N GLY A 842 10.52 -18.06 -27.14
CA GLY A 842 9.59 -19.13 -27.46
C GLY A 842 9.27 -19.95 -26.21
N ALA A 843 8.00 -20.33 -26.14
CA ALA A 843 7.49 -21.36 -25.25
C ALA A 843 8.47 -22.53 -25.05
N ASN A 844 8.68 -22.90 -23.79
CA ASN A 844 9.10 -24.23 -23.33
C ASN A 844 8.56 -24.32 -21.89
N GLY A 845 7.72 -25.26 -21.50
CA GLY A 845 7.59 -26.62 -21.99
C GLY A 845 7.57 -27.54 -20.78
N THR A 846 6.58 -27.38 -19.90
CA THR A 846 6.06 -28.56 -19.19
C THR A 846 5.51 -29.49 -20.26
N ALA A 847 6.01 -30.72 -20.28
CA ALA A 847 5.71 -31.71 -21.30
C ALA A 847 4.24 -31.66 -21.73
N HIS A 848 4.03 -31.31 -23.00
CA HIS A 848 2.75 -31.43 -23.67
C HIS A 848 2.32 -32.90 -23.58
N ARG A 849 1.36 -33.22 -22.71
CA ARG A 849 0.50 -34.36 -22.99
C ARG A 849 -0.31 -33.97 -24.23
N PRO A 850 -0.34 -34.81 -25.28
CA PRO A 850 -1.26 -34.59 -26.39
C PRO A 850 -2.65 -34.42 -25.79
N GLY A 851 -3.41 -33.45 -26.31
CA GLY A 851 -4.78 -33.20 -25.88
C GLY A 851 -5.49 -34.54 -25.66
N ALA A 852 -5.90 -34.75 -24.41
CA ALA A 852 -6.79 -35.81 -24.01
C ALA A 852 -7.83 -35.98 -25.12
N GLY A 853 -7.92 -37.17 -25.71
CA GLY A 853 -8.90 -37.40 -26.78
C GLY A 853 -10.27 -36.89 -26.33
N ALA A 854 -11.14 -36.49 -27.24
CA ALA A 854 -12.48 -36.00 -26.88
C ALA A 854 -13.28 -36.97 -25.97
N ASP A 855 -12.82 -38.22 -25.86
CA ASP A 855 -13.33 -39.31 -25.04
C ASP A 855 -12.51 -39.66 -23.78
N GLU A 856 -11.46 -38.91 -23.40
CA GLU A 856 -10.76 -39.17 -22.13
C GLU A 856 -11.69 -38.82 -20.94
N PRO A 857 -11.83 -39.73 -19.96
CA PRO A 857 -12.58 -39.45 -18.74
C PRO A 857 -11.92 -38.33 -17.91
N ILE A 858 -12.74 -37.40 -17.41
CA ILE A 858 -12.27 -36.37 -16.46
C ILE A 858 -12.33 -36.94 -15.04
N ALA A 859 -11.25 -36.80 -14.30
CA ALA A 859 -11.17 -37.19 -12.89
C ALA A 859 -11.59 -36.04 -11.98
N ILE A 860 -12.39 -36.35 -10.95
CA ILE A 860 -12.60 -35.47 -9.80
C ILE A 860 -11.55 -35.86 -8.77
N VAL A 861 -10.61 -34.98 -8.48
CA VAL A 861 -9.43 -35.27 -7.64
C VAL A 861 -9.55 -34.78 -6.20
N GLY A 862 -10.58 -33.99 -5.90
CA GLY A 862 -10.93 -33.57 -4.55
C GLY A 862 -12.38 -33.09 -4.48
N MET A 863 -12.96 -33.12 -3.29
CA MET A 863 -14.33 -32.66 -3.05
C MET A 863 -14.51 -32.03 -1.67
N ALA A 864 -15.24 -30.92 -1.61
CA ALA A 864 -15.66 -30.27 -0.36
C ALA A 864 -17.15 -29.90 -0.44
N CYS A 865 -17.86 -29.92 0.68
CA CYS A 865 -19.29 -29.62 0.67
C CYS A 865 -19.81 -29.06 2.00
N ARG A 866 -21.00 -28.46 1.93
CA ARG A 866 -21.76 -27.96 3.08
C ARG A 866 -23.24 -28.29 2.91
N TYR A 867 -23.79 -29.12 3.80
CA TYR A 867 -25.19 -29.53 3.78
C TYR A 867 -25.88 -29.32 5.14
N PRO A 868 -27.23 -29.25 5.18
CA PRO A 868 -27.99 -29.22 6.43
C PRO A 868 -27.65 -30.41 7.35
N GLY A 869 -27.85 -30.23 8.66
CA GLY A 869 -27.50 -31.25 9.66
C GLY A 869 -26.03 -31.25 10.10
N GLY A 870 -25.24 -30.25 9.68
CA GLY A 870 -23.84 -30.12 10.06
C GLY A 870 -22.87 -30.95 9.22
N ALA A 871 -23.34 -31.53 8.09
CA ALA A 871 -22.47 -32.24 7.16
C ALA A 871 -21.58 -31.26 6.39
N ALA A 872 -20.35 -31.09 6.91
CA ALA A 872 -19.32 -30.22 6.34
C ALA A 872 -18.27 -30.97 5.51
N THR A 873 -18.38 -32.30 5.39
CA THR A 873 -17.47 -33.14 4.59
C THR A 873 -18.26 -34.16 3.76
N PRO A 874 -17.67 -34.67 2.66
CA PRO A 874 -18.24 -35.76 1.88
C PRO A 874 -18.63 -36.99 2.71
N ASP A 875 -17.77 -37.39 3.65
CA ASP A 875 -18.03 -38.53 4.53
C ASP A 875 -19.22 -38.28 5.45
N ALA A 876 -19.33 -37.07 6.01
CA ALA A 876 -20.47 -36.70 6.85
C ALA A 876 -21.78 -36.68 6.04
N LEU A 877 -21.75 -36.26 4.78
CA LEU A 877 -22.90 -36.38 3.88
C LEU A 877 -23.25 -37.84 3.61
N TRP A 878 -22.25 -38.69 3.34
CA TRP A 878 -22.47 -40.12 3.12
C TRP A 878 -23.11 -40.79 4.32
N ASP A 879 -22.66 -40.47 5.53
CA ASP A 879 -23.24 -40.96 6.78
C ASP A 879 -24.70 -40.55 6.93
N LEU A 880 -25.05 -39.30 6.63
CA LEU A 880 -26.46 -38.86 6.65
C LEU A 880 -27.33 -39.66 5.67
N LEU A 881 -26.83 -39.89 4.44
CA LEU A 881 -27.55 -40.64 3.41
C LEU A 881 -27.70 -42.13 3.78
N ALA A 882 -26.62 -42.74 4.28
CA ALA A 882 -26.59 -44.15 4.66
C ALA A 882 -27.48 -44.44 5.88
N THR A 883 -27.54 -43.50 6.82
CA THR A 883 -28.37 -43.62 8.03
C THR A 883 -29.83 -43.17 7.82
N GLY A 884 -30.12 -42.47 6.71
CA GLY A 884 -31.45 -41.90 6.46
C GLY A 884 -31.84 -40.81 7.47
N THR A 885 -30.86 -40.09 8.00
CA THR A 885 -31.07 -39.07 9.04
C THR A 885 -31.84 -37.87 8.47
N ASP A 886 -32.95 -37.51 9.12
CA ASP A 886 -33.70 -36.29 8.79
C ASP A 886 -32.98 -35.05 9.35
N VAL A 887 -32.68 -34.10 8.45
CA VAL A 887 -31.95 -32.87 8.74
C VAL A 887 -32.83 -31.61 8.62
N ILE A 888 -34.15 -31.79 8.51
CA ILE A 888 -35.11 -30.68 8.51
C ILE A 888 -35.20 -30.08 9.91
N SER A 889 -35.06 -28.76 9.98
CA SER A 889 -35.02 -28.00 11.23
C SER A 889 -35.88 -26.74 11.14
N PRO A 890 -36.27 -26.14 12.28
CA PRO A 890 -36.91 -24.83 12.28
C PRO A 890 -36.03 -23.73 11.65
N PHE A 891 -36.65 -22.61 11.27
CA PHE A 891 -35.94 -21.46 10.72
C PHE A 891 -34.82 -20.94 11.64
N PRO A 892 -33.63 -20.57 11.10
CA PRO A 892 -32.55 -20.04 11.91
C PRO A 892 -32.88 -18.65 12.48
N SER A 893 -32.74 -18.47 13.79
CA SER A 893 -33.03 -17.20 14.49
C SER A 893 -31.97 -16.11 14.22
N GLY A 894 -30.73 -16.50 13.90
CA GLY A 894 -29.60 -15.58 13.71
C GLY A 894 -29.51 -14.87 12.36
N ARG A 895 -30.55 -14.97 11.50
CA ARG A 895 -30.55 -14.44 10.12
C ARG A 895 -31.35 -13.14 9.95
N GLY A 896 -31.89 -12.58 11.03
CA GLY A 896 -32.75 -11.39 11.00
C GLY A 896 -34.12 -11.64 10.36
N TRP A 897 -34.64 -12.87 10.49
CA TRP A 897 -35.98 -13.25 10.04
C TRP A 897 -36.97 -13.01 11.18
N ASP A 898 -38.15 -12.46 10.88
CA ASP A 898 -39.25 -12.37 11.85
C ASP A 898 -39.93 -13.74 11.97
N VAL A 899 -39.26 -14.68 12.63
CA VAL A 899 -39.72 -16.09 12.70
C VAL A 899 -41.08 -16.21 13.41
N ASP A 900 -41.34 -15.34 14.40
CA ASP A 900 -42.59 -15.35 15.17
C ASP A 900 -43.75 -14.71 14.40
N GLY A 901 -43.47 -13.70 13.57
CA GLY A 901 -44.47 -12.98 12.80
C GLY A 901 -44.82 -13.59 11.44
N VAL A 902 -44.03 -14.51 10.89
CA VAL A 902 -44.25 -15.01 9.51
C VAL A 902 -45.20 -16.21 9.41
N HIS A 903 -45.55 -16.90 10.50
CA HIS A 903 -46.38 -18.10 10.41
C HIS A 903 -47.89 -17.78 10.37
N ASP A 904 -48.60 -18.40 9.43
CA ASP A 904 -50.07 -18.48 9.43
C ASP A 904 -50.49 -19.89 8.98
N PRO A 905 -51.40 -20.56 9.71
CA PRO A 905 -51.91 -21.87 9.30
C PRO A 905 -52.71 -21.84 7.98
N ASP A 906 -53.18 -20.66 7.55
CA ASP A 906 -53.83 -20.46 6.25
C ASP A 906 -52.77 -20.29 5.14
N PRO A 907 -52.67 -21.22 4.18
CA PRO A 907 -51.71 -21.12 3.07
C PRO A 907 -51.99 -19.93 2.14
N ASP A 908 -53.19 -19.34 2.17
CA ASP A 908 -53.59 -18.19 1.34
C ASP A 908 -53.38 -16.84 2.04
N ALA A 909 -52.90 -16.82 3.30
CA ALA A 909 -52.66 -15.61 4.07
C ALA A 909 -51.54 -14.73 3.44
N PRO A 910 -51.83 -13.46 3.04
CA PRO A 910 -50.86 -12.61 2.37
C PRO A 910 -49.63 -12.29 3.23
N GLY A 911 -48.44 -12.59 2.70
CA GLY A 911 -47.16 -12.28 3.37
C GLY A 911 -46.80 -13.19 4.55
N LYS A 912 -47.51 -14.31 4.72
CA LYS A 912 -47.25 -15.33 5.74
C LYS A 912 -46.89 -16.68 5.10
N THR A 913 -46.37 -17.61 5.90
CA THR A 913 -46.01 -18.97 5.50
C THR A 913 -46.66 -20.00 6.42
N TYR A 914 -47.23 -21.05 5.83
CA TYR A 914 -47.76 -22.21 6.58
C TYR A 914 -46.66 -23.20 6.99
N VAL A 915 -45.42 -23.01 6.52
CA VAL A 915 -44.26 -23.86 6.82
C VAL A 915 -43.21 -23.07 7.62
N THR A 916 -42.74 -23.65 8.72
CA THR A 916 -41.71 -23.08 9.62
C THR A 916 -40.42 -23.92 9.70
N GLN A 917 -40.32 -24.96 8.89
CA GLN A 917 -39.20 -25.90 8.88
C GLN A 917 -38.58 -26.04 7.48
N GLY A 918 -37.27 -26.32 7.43
CA GLY A 918 -36.50 -26.52 6.19
C GLY A 918 -35.07 -26.99 6.45
N GLY A 919 -34.32 -27.25 5.38
CA GLY A 919 -32.89 -27.56 5.47
C GLY A 919 -32.05 -26.28 5.47
N PHE A 920 -31.25 -26.06 6.52
CA PHE A 920 -30.45 -24.84 6.67
C PHE A 920 -29.00 -25.12 7.04
N LEU A 921 -28.10 -24.27 6.53
CA LEU A 921 -26.75 -24.09 7.07
C LEU A 921 -26.82 -23.07 8.22
N HIS A 922 -26.90 -23.55 9.46
CA HIS A 922 -27.06 -22.68 10.64
C HIS A 922 -25.91 -21.69 10.81
N ASP A 923 -24.69 -22.12 10.44
CA ASP A 923 -23.45 -21.35 10.57
C ASP A 923 -23.07 -20.59 9.27
N ALA A 924 -24.01 -20.39 8.35
CA ALA A 924 -23.75 -19.67 7.09
C ALA A 924 -23.24 -18.23 7.28
N GLY A 925 -23.41 -17.66 8.48
CA GLY A 925 -22.86 -16.34 8.81
C GLY A 925 -21.38 -16.37 9.18
N ASP A 926 -20.82 -17.52 9.47
CA ASP A 926 -19.50 -17.64 10.07
C ASP A 926 -18.45 -17.81 8.97
N PHE A 927 -17.33 -17.09 9.09
CA PHE A 927 -16.26 -17.08 8.08
C PHE A 927 -14.93 -16.65 8.71
N ASP A 928 -13.80 -17.18 8.25
CA ASP A 928 -12.48 -16.66 8.66
C ASP A 928 -11.98 -15.61 7.68
N ALA A 929 -12.35 -14.36 7.95
CA ALA A 929 -11.98 -13.25 7.09
C ALA A 929 -10.48 -12.96 7.12
N GLU A 930 -9.81 -13.16 8.27
CA GLU A 930 -8.39 -12.86 8.43
C GLU A 930 -7.52 -13.80 7.60
N PHE A 931 -7.84 -15.10 7.59
CA PHE A 931 -7.15 -16.10 6.78
C PHE A 931 -7.14 -15.75 5.29
N PHE A 932 -8.26 -15.27 4.76
CA PHE A 932 -8.37 -14.87 3.35
C PHE A 932 -7.94 -13.42 3.07
N GLY A 933 -7.41 -12.70 4.07
CA GLY A 933 -6.99 -11.30 3.93
C GLY A 933 -8.16 -10.31 3.70
N ILE A 934 -9.35 -10.66 4.18
CA ILE A 934 -10.60 -9.90 4.01
C ILE A 934 -10.90 -9.12 5.31
N GLY A 935 -11.13 -7.82 5.19
CA GLY A 935 -11.46 -6.99 6.36
C GLY A 935 -12.84 -7.31 6.95
N PRO A 936 -13.06 -7.18 8.27
CA PRO A 936 -14.34 -7.48 8.93
C PRO A 936 -15.57 -6.78 8.33
N ARG A 937 -15.40 -5.55 7.82
CA ARG A 937 -16.46 -4.79 7.15
C ARG A 937 -16.81 -5.34 5.77
N GLU A 938 -15.80 -5.80 5.02
CA GLU A 938 -16.01 -6.47 3.74
C GLU A 938 -16.65 -7.84 3.96
N ALA A 939 -16.14 -8.63 4.91
CA ALA A 939 -16.71 -9.92 5.27
C ALA A 939 -18.20 -9.79 5.60
N ALA A 940 -18.63 -8.82 6.41
CA ALA A 940 -20.05 -8.58 6.71
C ALA A 940 -20.92 -8.25 5.48
N ALA A 941 -20.34 -7.57 4.48
CA ALA A 941 -21.00 -7.17 3.24
C ALA A 941 -21.00 -8.29 2.17
N MET A 942 -20.10 -9.27 2.27
CA MET A 942 -20.05 -10.40 1.35
C MET A 942 -21.28 -11.29 1.52
N ASP A 943 -21.86 -11.71 0.40
CA ASP A 943 -22.86 -12.78 0.39
C ASP A 943 -22.24 -14.05 1.04
N PRO A 944 -22.93 -14.71 1.97
CA PRO A 944 -22.51 -16.00 2.53
C PRO A 944 -22.04 -17.02 1.49
N GLN A 945 -22.62 -17.02 0.29
CA GLN A 945 -22.22 -17.89 -0.82
C GLN A 945 -20.76 -17.66 -1.24
N GLN A 946 -20.28 -16.40 -1.25
CA GLN A 946 -18.88 -16.09 -1.55
C GLN A 946 -17.93 -16.63 -0.47
N ARG A 947 -18.32 -16.49 0.79
CA ARG A 947 -17.52 -16.91 1.95
C ARG A 947 -17.39 -18.43 2.00
N LEU A 948 -18.51 -19.12 1.86
CA LEU A 948 -18.56 -20.57 1.82
C LEU A 948 -17.79 -21.12 0.62
N LEU A 949 -17.86 -20.47 -0.55
CA LEU A 949 -17.11 -20.91 -1.72
C LEU A 949 -15.60 -20.75 -1.52
N LEU A 950 -15.13 -19.69 -0.86
CA LEU A 950 -13.70 -19.52 -0.55
C LEU A 950 -13.16 -20.62 0.36
N GLU A 951 -13.85 -20.89 1.46
CA GLU A 951 -13.46 -21.96 2.39
C GLU A 951 -13.52 -23.35 1.74
N THR A 952 -14.60 -23.66 1.01
CA THR A 952 -14.72 -24.96 0.33
C THR A 952 -13.76 -25.11 -0.84
N SER A 953 -13.37 -24.01 -1.51
CA SER A 953 -12.35 -24.01 -2.57
C SER A 953 -10.94 -24.19 -2.00
N TRP A 954 -10.69 -23.82 -0.75
CA TRP A 954 -9.46 -24.15 -0.06
C TRP A 954 -9.45 -25.63 0.37
N GLU A 955 -10.52 -26.08 1.02
CA GLU A 955 -10.67 -27.46 1.48
C GLU A 955 -10.61 -28.49 0.35
N VAL A 956 -11.18 -28.19 -0.83
CA VAL A 956 -11.11 -29.10 -1.99
C VAL A 956 -9.68 -29.28 -2.50
N LEU A 957 -8.82 -28.27 -2.36
CA LEU A 957 -7.41 -28.37 -2.71
C LEU A 957 -6.64 -29.20 -1.68
N GLU A 958 -6.95 -29.02 -0.39
CA GLU A 958 -6.37 -29.85 0.69
C GLU A 958 -6.77 -31.33 0.55
N ASP A 959 -8.05 -31.60 0.26
CA ASP A 959 -8.57 -32.95 -0.01
C ASP A 959 -7.89 -33.57 -1.23
N ALA A 960 -7.62 -32.78 -2.28
CA ALA A 960 -6.86 -33.20 -3.45
C ALA A 960 -5.34 -33.38 -3.19
N GLY A 961 -4.84 -33.02 -2.00
CA GLY A 961 -3.42 -33.03 -1.67
C GLY A 961 -2.60 -31.97 -2.44
N ILE A 962 -3.26 -30.92 -2.94
CA ILE A 962 -2.66 -29.83 -3.72
C ILE A 962 -2.35 -28.67 -2.78
N VAL A 963 -1.08 -28.26 -2.70
CA VAL A 963 -0.66 -27.07 -1.97
C VAL A 963 -1.20 -25.82 -2.69
N PRO A 964 -2.09 -24.98 -2.10
CA PRO A 964 -2.75 -23.89 -2.82
C PRO A 964 -1.78 -22.90 -3.50
N ASP A 965 -0.67 -22.58 -2.84
CA ASP A 965 0.35 -21.69 -3.41
C ASP A 965 1.04 -22.23 -4.67
N SER A 966 1.02 -23.56 -4.88
CA SER A 966 1.59 -24.16 -6.10
C SER A 966 0.78 -23.85 -7.36
N LEU A 967 -0.48 -23.40 -7.21
CA LEU A 967 -1.37 -23.06 -8.33
C LEU A 967 -1.26 -21.59 -8.76
N ARG A 968 -0.55 -20.74 -8.01
CA ARG A 968 -0.38 -19.33 -8.37
C ARG A 968 0.30 -19.18 -9.74
N GLY A 969 -0.31 -18.44 -10.64
CA GLY A 969 0.18 -18.21 -12.01
C GLY A 969 -0.12 -19.35 -13.00
N THR A 970 -0.75 -20.44 -12.55
CA THR A 970 -1.15 -21.55 -13.43
C THR A 970 -2.46 -21.24 -14.16
N ARG A 971 -2.69 -21.92 -15.28
CA ARG A 971 -3.95 -21.85 -16.05
C ARG A 971 -5.04 -22.71 -15.41
N THR A 972 -5.25 -22.60 -14.10
CA THR A 972 -6.35 -23.28 -13.39
C THR A 972 -7.64 -22.47 -13.56
N GLY A 973 -8.73 -23.12 -13.95
CA GLY A 973 -10.03 -22.50 -14.16
C GLY A 973 -10.92 -22.53 -12.92
N VAL A 974 -11.87 -21.58 -12.83
CA VAL A 974 -12.88 -21.51 -11.76
C VAL A 974 -14.26 -21.39 -12.39
N PHE A 975 -15.09 -22.42 -12.25
CA PHE A 975 -16.45 -22.47 -12.80
C PHE A 975 -17.45 -22.63 -11.66
N ALA A 976 -18.18 -21.57 -11.33
CA ALA A 976 -19.13 -21.54 -10.22
C ALA A 976 -20.58 -21.51 -10.73
N GLY A 977 -21.40 -22.48 -10.31
CA GLY A 977 -22.84 -22.46 -10.51
C GLY A 977 -23.52 -21.77 -9.33
N ILE A 978 -24.16 -20.63 -9.55
CA ILE A 978 -24.77 -19.80 -8.50
C ILE A 978 -26.19 -19.41 -8.92
N SER A 979 -27.13 -19.43 -7.97
CA SER A 979 -28.50 -18.96 -8.19
C SER A 979 -29.01 -18.25 -6.94
N GLN A 980 -29.90 -17.25 -7.11
CA GLN A 980 -30.49 -16.43 -6.04
C GLN A 980 -29.47 -15.54 -5.31
N GLN A 981 -29.76 -14.23 -5.22
CA GLN A 981 -28.88 -13.20 -4.63
C GLN A 981 -29.63 -12.30 -3.66
N ASP A 982 -30.43 -12.91 -2.79
CA ASP A 982 -31.38 -12.20 -1.94
C ASP A 982 -30.70 -11.46 -0.78
N TYR A 983 -29.43 -11.77 -0.51
CA TYR A 983 -28.61 -11.04 0.47
C TYR A 983 -28.47 -9.55 0.09
N ALA A 984 -28.47 -9.22 -1.22
CA ALA A 984 -28.49 -7.85 -1.73
C ALA A 984 -29.81 -7.11 -1.41
N GLY A 985 -30.95 -7.82 -1.44
CA GLY A 985 -32.28 -7.27 -1.18
C GLY A 985 -32.48 -6.74 0.24
N ARG A 986 -31.68 -7.22 1.21
CA ARG A 986 -31.67 -6.73 2.61
C ARG A 986 -30.79 -5.51 2.84
N MET A 987 -30.00 -5.10 1.85
CA MET A 987 -29.04 -4.02 1.99
C MET A 987 -29.55 -2.67 1.51
N HIS A 988 -30.79 -2.58 1.03
CA HIS A 988 -31.37 -1.30 0.60
C HIS A 988 -31.51 -0.29 1.76
N ASP A 989 -31.62 -0.77 3.00
CA ASP A 989 -31.68 0.03 4.24
C ASP A 989 -30.30 0.27 4.90
N SER A 990 -29.21 -0.29 4.35
CA SER A 990 -27.86 -0.27 4.98
C SER A 990 -26.72 0.15 4.03
N ALA A 991 -27.05 0.67 2.85
CA ALA A 991 -26.08 1.04 1.80
C ALA A 991 -24.99 2.02 2.29
N ASP A 992 -25.33 2.91 3.22
CA ASP A 992 -24.41 3.90 3.81
C ASP A 992 -23.33 3.28 4.72
N LYS A 993 -23.52 2.05 5.22
CA LYS A 993 -22.66 1.42 6.24
C LYS A 993 -21.51 0.59 5.65
N TYR A 994 -21.68 0.02 4.45
CA TYR A 994 -20.72 -0.94 3.87
C TYR A 994 -20.03 -0.46 2.56
N GLY A 995 -20.46 0.67 1.97
CA GLY A 995 -19.73 1.39 0.93
C GLY A 995 -19.42 0.58 -0.34
N GLY A 996 -18.22 0.71 -0.92
CA GLY A 996 -17.82 0.03 -2.16
C GLY A 996 -17.71 -1.51 -2.06
N HIS A 997 -17.64 -2.06 -0.85
CA HIS A 997 -17.68 -3.51 -0.62
C HIS A 997 -19.06 -4.11 -0.88
N MET A 998 -20.09 -3.27 -1.00
CA MET A 998 -21.43 -3.67 -1.46
C MET A 998 -21.38 -4.31 -2.85
N LEU A 999 -20.75 -3.61 -3.80
CA LEU A 999 -20.75 -4.02 -5.20
C LEU A 999 -19.98 -5.33 -5.37
N THR A 1000 -18.80 -5.43 -4.76
CA THR A 1000 -17.98 -6.65 -4.84
C THR A 1000 -18.44 -7.77 -3.91
N GLY A 1001 -19.22 -7.45 -2.88
CA GLY A 1001 -19.75 -8.41 -1.91
C GLY A 1001 -20.99 -9.16 -2.38
N THR A 1002 -21.78 -8.60 -3.31
CA THR A 1002 -23.06 -9.21 -3.73
C THR A 1002 -23.13 -9.62 -5.19
N LEU A 1003 -22.26 -9.12 -6.08
CA LEU A 1003 -22.31 -9.47 -7.50
C LEU A 1003 -21.97 -10.94 -7.78
N ALA A 1004 -22.80 -11.62 -8.58
CA ALA A 1004 -22.57 -13.01 -9.02
C ALA A 1004 -21.22 -13.18 -9.72
N SER A 1005 -20.88 -12.27 -10.63
CA SER A 1005 -19.65 -12.35 -11.42
C SER A 1005 -18.36 -12.28 -10.59
N VAL A 1006 -18.44 -11.74 -9.36
CA VAL A 1006 -17.28 -11.61 -8.48
C VAL A 1006 -16.97 -12.92 -7.76
N ILE A 1007 -17.91 -13.87 -7.69
CA ILE A 1007 -17.78 -15.11 -6.93
C ILE A 1007 -16.62 -15.98 -7.48
N SER A 1008 -16.64 -16.31 -8.77
CA SER A 1008 -15.56 -17.05 -9.43
C SER A 1008 -14.25 -16.25 -9.48
N GLY A 1009 -14.35 -14.94 -9.75
CA GLY A 1009 -13.20 -14.04 -9.83
C GLY A 1009 -12.46 -13.90 -8.49
N ARG A 1010 -13.18 -13.95 -7.36
CA ARG A 1010 -12.58 -13.84 -6.02
C ARG A 1010 -11.77 -15.08 -5.66
N VAL A 1011 -12.28 -16.28 -5.97
CA VAL A 1011 -11.50 -17.53 -5.81
C VAL A 1011 -10.23 -17.48 -6.67
N ALA A 1012 -10.37 -17.10 -7.94
CA ALA A 1012 -9.22 -16.96 -8.84
C ALA A 1012 -8.21 -15.92 -8.35
N TYR A 1013 -8.67 -14.78 -7.84
CA TYR A 1013 -7.82 -13.73 -7.29
C TYR A 1013 -7.09 -14.17 -6.01
N THR A 1014 -7.82 -14.76 -5.06
CA THR A 1014 -7.27 -15.22 -3.77
C THR A 1014 -6.20 -16.29 -3.96
N LEU A 1015 -6.41 -17.22 -4.91
CA LEU A 1015 -5.48 -18.31 -5.20
C LEU A 1015 -4.46 -17.97 -6.31
N GLY A 1016 -4.56 -16.78 -6.93
CA GLY A 1016 -3.67 -16.32 -8.00
C GLY A 1016 -3.77 -17.12 -9.30
N LEU A 1017 -4.95 -17.63 -9.64
CA LEU A 1017 -5.20 -18.48 -10.82
C LEU A 1017 -5.37 -17.64 -12.09
N GLN A 1018 -4.83 -18.09 -13.21
CA GLN A 1018 -4.86 -17.38 -14.50
C GLN A 1018 -5.72 -18.06 -15.58
N GLY A 1019 -6.46 -19.12 -15.25
CA GLY A 1019 -7.42 -19.74 -16.15
C GLY A 1019 -8.78 -19.02 -16.21
N PRO A 1020 -9.75 -19.54 -16.98
CA PRO A 1020 -11.09 -18.95 -17.09
C PRO A 1020 -11.81 -18.90 -15.74
N ALA A 1021 -12.39 -17.75 -15.38
CA ALA A 1021 -13.19 -17.59 -14.16
C ALA A 1021 -14.63 -17.21 -14.52
N LEU A 1022 -15.55 -18.17 -14.43
CA LEU A 1022 -16.93 -18.05 -14.91
C LEU A 1022 -17.94 -18.34 -13.79
N THR A 1023 -18.93 -17.46 -13.65
CA THR A 1023 -20.10 -17.71 -12.81
C THR A 1023 -21.32 -17.88 -13.70
N VAL A 1024 -22.09 -18.95 -13.50
CA VAL A 1024 -23.23 -19.34 -14.34
C VAL A 1024 -24.49 -19.47 -13.50
N ASP A 1025 -25.58 -18.90 -13.99
CA ASP A 1025 -26.91 -19.02 -13.41
C ASP A 1025 -27.88 -19.59 -14.45
N THR A 1026 -28.19 -20.88 -14.30
CA THR A 1026 -29.30 -21.58 -14.96
C THR A 1026 -30.27 -22.14 -13.92
N ALA A 1027 -30.47 -21.38 -12.83
CA ALA A 1027 -31.25 -21.75 -11.65
C ALA A 1027 -30.80 -23.11 -11.06
N CYS A 1028 -31.71 -24.05 -10.84
CA CYS A 1028 -31.43 -25.34 -10.21
C CYS A 1028 -30.42 -26.22 -10.99
N SER A 1029 -30.14 -25.91 -12.26
CA SER A 1029 -29.19 -26.66 -13.10
C SER A 1029 -27.77 -26.07 -13.12
N SER A 1030 -27.52 -24.97 -12.40
CA SER A 1030 -26.29 -24.18 -12.51
C SER A 1030 -25.01 -24.97 -12.21
N SER A 1031 -25.02 -25.84 -11.19
CA SER A 1031 -23.86 -26.66 -10.83
C SER A 1031 -23.48 -27.66 -11.92
N LEU A 1032 -24.47 -28.28 -12.57
CA LEU A 1032 -24.25 -29.21 -13.68
C LEU A 1032 -23.74 -28.49 -14.93
N VAL A 1033 -24.26 -27.29 -15.23
CA VAL A 1033 -23.78 -26.48 -16.36
C VAL A 1033 -22.36 -25.98 -16.11
N ALA A 1034 -22.04 -25.53 -14.88
CA ALA A 1034 -20.68 -25.13 -14.52
C ALA A 1034 -19.68 -26.29 -14.67
N LEU A 1035 -20.04 -27.50 -14.21
CA LEU A 1035 -19.22 -28.70 -14.39
C LEU A 1035 -19.04 -29.05 -15.88
N HIS A 1036 -20.12 -28.96 -16.68
CA HIS A 1036 -20.04 -29.18 -18.12
C HIS A 1036 -19.05 -28.21 -18.79
N LEU A 1037 -19.10 -26.93 -18.44
CA LEU A 1037 -18.20 -25.91 -18.99
C LEU A 1037 -16.74 -26.14 -18.56
N ALA A 1038 -16.50 -26.51 -17.30
CA ALA A 1038 -15.16 -26.86 -16.81
C ALA A 1038 -14.58 -28.04 -17.61
N VAL A 1039 -15.37 -29.10 -17.82
CA VAL A 1039 -14.98 -30.25 -18.65
C VAL A 1039 -14.66 -29.84 -20.09
N GLN A 1040 -15.44 -28.92 -20.68
CA GLN A 1040 -15.18 -28.40 -22.02
C GLN A 1040 -13.88 -27.59 -22.07
N SER A 1041 -13.61 -26.72 -21.10
CA SER A 1041 -12.40 -25.91 -21.05
C SER A 1041 -11.14 -26.76 -20.83
N LEU A 1042 -11.20 -27.81 -20.00
CA LEU A 1042 -10.13 -28.81 -19.86
C LEU A 1042 -9.86 -29.52 -21.19
N ARG A 1043 -10.90 -30.02 -21.85
CA ARG A 1043 -10.78 -30.73 -23.14
C ARG A 1043 -10.24 -29.84 -24.27
N ARG A 1044 -10.51 -28.53 -24.22
CA ARG A 1044 -10.03 -27.54 -25.19
C ARG A 1044 -8.65 -27.00 -24.86
N GLY A 1045 -8.08 -27.34 -23.70
CA GLY A 1045 -6.82 -26.77 -23.23
C GLY A 1045 -6.92 -25.27 -22.97
N GLU A 1046 -8.08 -24.78 -22.53
CA GLU A 1046 -8.25 -23.41 -22.02
C GLU A 1046 -7.76 -23.31 -20.57
N CYS A 1047 -7.83 -24.40 -19.82
CA CYS A 1047 -7.24 -24.58 -18.50
C CYS A 1047 -6.61 -25.97 -18.37
N ASP A 1048 -5.72 -26.11 -17.38
CA ASP A 1048 -4.99 -27.35 -17.10
C ASP A 1048 -5.47 -28.04 -15.81
N LEU A 1049 -6.32 -27.35 -15.03
CA LEU A 1049 -7.01 -27.81 -13.82
C LEU A 1049 -8.38 -27.12 -13.71
#